data_AF-A0A2T4BCF9-F1
#
_entry.id   AF-A0A2T4BCF9-F1
#
_cell.length_a   1.000
_cell.length_b   1.000
_cell.length_c   1.000
_cell.angle_alpha   90.00
_cell.angle_beta   90.00
_cell.angle_gamma   90.00
#
_symmetry.space_group_name_H-M   'P 1'
#
loop_
_entity.id
_entity.type
_entity.pdbx_description
1 polymer ?
#
loop_
_entity_poly.entity_id
_entity_poly.type
_entity_poly.pdbx_seq_one_letter_code
_entity_poly.pdbx_strand_id
1 'polypeptide(L)'
;MPELLGSSPVARWLFPRLIHIEDYNDDELRRLFVQMVKRDSFKMEQGPQGPFTRIVAQRAGRGRDEAAFGNVRELQLSYGKILERHSIRIRQRLLEIEDSWTEPLPDENFLSGQDLIGPEPEDVRTKSKAWKELQKMAGLEEVKAAVEQLLNRAKANYHREIAGMKLLKTSLNRVFIGPPGTGKTTVAKLYGQILADIGLVSSRNVIYKTPSDFIGEFIGESERKTSAIIDSAKGKTLIIDDAHMFYHGQGLSENQTDEFRLACIDVIVSKIHNRPGDDRCVILVGYPDRMEEMFQKCNPGLRRRFPLEEAFRFYDYDDERLKEIFDLKMEEEGIKATPAAMEVAAEVLRRARDRPNFGNGGDVVNFVNQAKARYRVRVSKTVDADAMETVLEPEDFDPHYNRGATAAERCRAHFDGLIGFEDTIKRFESYQRIAANLRLNNKDPRGIIPFNYVFKGPPGTGKTHTARIVGRIFYDMGFLSTSEVIECSATHLIGKYVGHTGPKVVELFERSLGKVLFIDEAYRLKHTGKNSFANEAIGEIVDCMTKSRYYRKIVIVLAGYTHDMDLLLKTNAGLRGRFATEIHFSPMSPESALRHLCELLAKQDIEILRDEDGLDVGGRGVMMGLLVKLAKTKGWSNGRDMQTLAGVVTEYVYGNMDGRGLVITIKELVRLMGDMLQQRKRGELE
;
A
#
# COMPACT_ATOMS: atom_id res chain seq x y z
N MET A 1 13.98 -12.87 46.45
CA MET A 1 14.62 -13.11 47.76
C MET A 1 14.49 -14.56 48.22
N PRO A 2 13.29 -15.17 48.29
CA PRO A 2 13.15 -16.57 48.73
C PRO A 2 13.85 -17.59 47.80
N GLU A 3 13.76 -17.41 46.49
CA GLU A 3 14.49 -18.22 45.49
C GLU A 3 16.01 -18.01 45.56
N LEU A 4 16.43 -16.77 45.84
CA LEU A 4 17.84 -16.38 45.91
C LEU A 4 18.52 -16.84 47.22
N LEU A 5 17.77 -16.91 48.32
CA LEU A 5 18.20 -17.47 49.59
C LEU A 5 18.05 -18.99 49.61
N GLY A 6 17.13 -19.56 48.81
CA GLY A 6 16.90 -20.99 48.70
C GLY A 6 17.91 -21.74 47.83
N SER A 7 18.61 -21.06 46.92
CA SER A 7 19.56 -21.63 45.97
C SER A 7 20.95 -21.91 46.57
N SER A 8 21.25 -21.42 47.78
CA SER A 8 22.52 -21.67 48.48
C SER A 8 22.29 -22.11 49.93
N PRO A 9 22.76 -23.29 50.34
CA PRO A 9 22.69 -23.76 51.73
C PRO A 9 23.34 -22.78 52.72
N VAL A 10 24.38 -22.06 52.30
CA VAL A 10 25.11 -21.07 53.11
C VAL A 10 24.26 -19.82 53.34
N ALA A 11 23.50 -19.38 52.34
CA ALA A 11 22.63 -18.21 52.47
C ALA A 11 21.47 -18.46 53.45
N ARG A 12 20.90 -19.68 53.48
CA ARG A 12 19.90 -20.07 54.50
C ARG A 12 20.45 -20.02 55.92
N TRP A 13 21.73 -20.35 56.10
CA TRP A 13 22.37 -20.34 57.42
C TRP A 13 22.71 -18.93 57.90
N LEU A 14 23.07 -18.03 56.97
CA LEU A 14 23.38 -16.62 57.27
C LEU A 14 22.13 -15.77 57.55
N PHE A 15 20.96 -16.17 57.06
CA PHE A 15 19.69 -15.48 57.28
C PHE A 15 18.63 -16.40 57.91
N PRO A 16 18.83 -16.86 59.16
CA PRO A 16 17.97 -17.87 59.81
C PRO A 16 16.58 -17.35 60.20
N ARG A 17 16.38 -16.03 60.20
CA ARG A 17 15.11 -15.38 60.54
C ARG A 17 14.62 -14.54 59.37
N LEU A 18 13.88 -15.17 58.47
CA LEU A 18 13.11 -14.45 57.45
C LEU A 18 11.82 -13.93 58.07
N ILE A 19 11.69 -12.60 58.15
CA ILE A 19 10.41 -11.96 58.46
C ILE A 19 9.71 -11.69 57.13
N HIS A 20 8.60 -12.38 56.88
CA HIS A 20 7.74 -12.13 55.73
C HIS A 20 6.75 -11.03 56.10
N ILE A 21 6.85 -9.88 55.43
CA ILE A 21 5.88 -8.79 55.57
C ILE A 21 4.83 -9.01 54.48
N GLU A 22 3.58 -9.24 54.88
CA GLU A 22 2.47 -9.39 53.94
C GLU A 22 2.11 -8.06 53.29
N ASP A 23 1.50 -8.12 52.10
CA ASP A 23 1.01 -6.93 51.42
C ASP A 23 -0.21 -6.33 52.13
N TYR A 24 -0.26 -5.00 52.20
CA TYR A 24 -1.34 -4.29 52.89
C TYR A 24 -2.68 -4.51 52.19
N ASN A 25 -3.72 -4.83 52.97
CA ASN A 25 -5.09 -4.92 52.46
C ASN A 25 -5.68 -3.53 52.12
N ASP A 26 -6.88 -3.49 51.50
CA ASP A 26 -7.48 -2.24 51.03
C ASP A 26 -7.73 -1.26 52.19
N ASP A 27 -8.13 -1.76 53.36
CA ASP A 27 -8.40 -0.95 54.53
C ASP A 27 -7.13 -0.41 55.19
N GLU A 28 -6.02 -1.14 55.11
CA GLU A 28 -4.70 -0.70 55.56
C GLU A 28 -4.12 0.36 54.63
N LEU A 29 -4.17 0.15 53.31
CA LEU A 29 -3.77 1.16 52.32
C LEU A 29 -4.60 2.44 52.47
N ARG A 30 -5.90 2.30 52.76
CA ARG A 30 -6.77 3.45 53.03
C ARG A 30 -6.36 4.21 54.30
N ARG A 31 -6.04 3.50 55.38
CA ARG A 31 -5.55 4.11 56.63
C ARG A 31 -4.25 4.86 56.41
N LEU A 32 -3.30 4.27 55.68
CA LEU A 32 -2.04 4.90 55.31
C LEU A 32 -2.26 6.14 54.44
N PHE A 33 -3.16 6.07 53.45
CA PHE A 33 -3.50 7.20 52.60
C PHE A 33 -4.02 8.39 53.41
N VAL A 34 -4.98 8.13 54.31
CA VAL A 34 -5.53 9.17 55.19
C VAL A 34 -4.45 9.79 56.08
N GLN A 35 -3.49 9.01 56.56
CA GLN A 35 -2.36 9.53 57.34
C GLN A 35 -1.46 10.45 56.48
N MET A 36 -1.19 10.08 55.23
CA MET A 36 -0.40 10.90 54.31
C MET A 36 -1.08 12.25 54.03
N VAL A 37 -2.39 12.23 53.73
CA VAL A 37 -3.17 13.44 53.46
C VAL A 37 -3.21 14.36 54.70
N LYS A 38 -3.40 13.78 55.90
CA LYS A 38 -3.39 14.55 57.16
C LYS A 38 -2.03 15.16 57.48
N ARG A 39 -0.94 14.43 57.22
CA ARG A 39 0.43 14.91 57.44
C ARG A 39 0.69 16.17 56.62
N ASP A 40 0.17 16.22 55.40
CA ASP A 40 0.34 17.35 54.50
C ASP A 40 -0.78 18.40 54.66
N SER A 41 -1.59 18.30 55.71
CA SER A 41 -2.65 19.26 56.10
C SER A 41 -3.80 19.46 55.10
N PHE A 42 -4.02 18.51 54.20
CA PHE A 42 -5.14 18.55 53.26
C PHE A 42 -6.46 18.07 53.89
N LYS A 43 -7.57 18.72 53.54
CA LYS A 43 -8.95 18.26 53.73
C LYS A 43 -9.39 17.49 52.49
N MET A 44 -10.30 16.53 52.67
CA MET A 44 -10.85 15.71 51.59
C MET A 44 -12.36 15.87 51.49
N GLU A 45 -12.87 15.94 50.27
CA GLU A 45 -14.30 15.85 50.01
C GLU A 45 -14.88 14.53 50.57
N GLN A 46 -16.02 14.62 51.25
CA GLN A 46 -16.69 13.48 51.92
C GLN A 46 -15.86 12.81 53.05
N GLY A 47 -14.74 13.41 53.44
CA GLY A 47 -13.95 13.03 54.61
C GLY A 47 -13.14 11.73 54.49
N PRO A 48 -12.40 11.36 55.55
CA PRO A 48 -11.46 10.23 55.55
C PRO A 48 -12.12 8.86 55.32
N GLN A 49 -13.40 8.73 55.68
CA GLN A 49 -14.19 7.51 55.51
C GLN A 49 -15.16 7.58 54.30
N GLY A 50 -15.01 8.60 53.44
CA GLY A 50 -15.80 8.72 52.22
C GLY A 50 -15.48 7.69 51.13
N PRO A 51 -16.32 7.59 50.08
CA PRO A 51 -16.13 6.65 48.98
C PRO A 51 -14.83 6.91 48.20
N PHE A 52 -14.39 8.16 48.04
CA PHE A 52 -13.18 8.49 47.28
C PHE A 52 -11.90 7.88 47.88
N THR A 53 -11.75 7.91 49.21
CA THR A 53 -10.57 7.31 49.88
C THR A 53 -10.54 5.78 49.75
N ARG A 54 -11.72 5.13 49.78
CA ARG A 54 -11.86 3.70 49.50
C ARG A 54 -11.42 3.38 48.07
N ILE A 55 -11.84 4.19 47.10
CA ILE A 55 -11.49 4.00 45.68
C ILE A 55 -9.99 4.16 45.44
N VAL A 56 -9.36 5.17 46.04
CA VAL A 56 -7.90 5.37 45.93
C VAL A 56 -7.15 4.15 46.46
N ALA A 57 -7.55 3.62 47.63
CA ALA A 57 -6.94 2.43 48.20
C ALA A 57 -7.17 1.19 47.34
N GLN A 58 -8.39 0.99 46.83
CA GLN A 58 -8.72 -0.12 45.92
C GLN A 58 -7.93 -0.05 44.61
N ARG A 59 -7.72 1.15 44.05
CA ARG A 59 -6.92 1.36 42.84
C ARG A 59 -5.44 1.06 43.09
N ALA A 60 -4.88 1.55 44.21
CA ALA A 60 -3.52 1.24 44.62
C ALA A 60 -3.33 -0.27 44.87
N GLY A 61 -4.35 -0.97 45.37
CA GLY A 61 -4.31 -2.40 45.65
C GLY A 61 -4.50 -3.34 44.45
N ARG A 62 -4.79 -2.84 43.23
CA ARG A 62 -5.06 -3.70 42.06
C ARG A 62 -3.88 -4.55 41.61
N GLY A 63 -2.66 -4.11 41.93
CA GLY A 63 -1.42 -4.78 41.56
C GLY A 63 -0.96 -5.89 42.52
N ARG A 64 -1.70 -6.20 43.60
CA ARG A 64 -1.26 -7.16 44.65
C ARG A 64 -0.89 -8.55 44.12
N ASP A 65 -1.53 -9.00 43.05
CA ASP A 65 -1.24 -10.30 42.44
C ASP A 65 0.02 -10.29 41.56
N GLU A 66 0.70 -9.15 41.40
CA GLU A 66 1.96 -9.02 40.67
C GLU A 66 3.16 -9.19 41.60
N ALA A 67 4.14 -9.99 41.20
CA ALA A 67 5.38 -10.21 41.96
C ALA A 67 6.21 -8.92 42.22
N ALA A 68 5.85 -7.81 41.56
CA ALA A 68 6.50 -6.50 41.66
C ALA A 68 5.64 -5.46 42.39
N PHE A 69 4.60 -5.85 43.13
CA PHE A 69 3.73 -4.91 43.83
C PHE A 69 4.51 -4.07 44.85
N GLY A 70 4.45 -2.75 44.69
CA GLY A 70 5.23 -1.80 45.49
C GLY A 70 4.63 -1.46 46.85
N ASN A 71 3.46 -2.00 47.20
CA ASN A 71 2.77 -1.73 48.47
C ASN A 71 2.60 -0.21 48.72
N VAL A 72 3.22 0.35 49.75
CA VAL A 72 3.20 1.78 50.09
C VAL A 72 3.73 2.65 48.94
N ARG A 73 4.67 2.13 48.13
CA ARG A 73 5.18 2.86 46.97
C ARG A 73 4.09 3.14 45.95
N GLU A 74 3.20 2.19 45.71
CA GLU A 74 2.08 2.37 44.76
C GLU A 74 1.09 3.42 45.28
N LEU A 75 0.89 3.44 46.60
CA LEU A 75 0.09 4.45 47.27
C LEU A 75 0.72 5.84 47.18
N GLN A 76 2.05 5.94 47.33
CA GLN A 76 2.80 7.19 47.16
C GLN A 76 2.73 7.72 45.73
N LEU A 77 2.86 6.83 44.72
CA LEU A 77 2.69 7.20 43.32
C LEU A 77 1.27 7.70 43.04
N SER A 78 0.26 7.01 43.59
CA SER A 78 -1.15 7.43 43.48
C SER A 78 -1.39 8.79 44.12
N TYR A 79 -0.83 9.03 45.30
CA TYR A 79 -0.94 10.31 46.00
C TYR A 79 -0.22 11.45 45.26
N GLY A 80 0.96 11.19 44.67
CA GLY A 80 1.64 12.16 43.81
C GLY A 80 0.77 12.61 42.63
N LYS A 81 0.06 11.68 41.98
CA LYS A 81 -0.89 12.01 40.89
C LYS A 81 -2.08 12.84 41.38
N ILE A 82 -2.56 12.60 42.60
CA ILE A 82 -3.65 13.39 43.21
C ILE A 82 -3.19 14.83 43.42
N LEU A 83 -1.98 15.03 43.94
CA LEU A 83 -1.40 16.36 44.13
C LEU A 83 -1.13 17.09 42.82
N GLU A 84 -0.71 16.37 41.77
CA GLU A 84 -0.54 16.94 40.43
C GLU A 84 -1.88 17.48 39.89
N ARG A 85 -2.96 16.69 39.98
CA ARG A 85 -4.30 17.13 39.57
C ARG A 85 -4.79 18.33 40.36
N HIS A 86 -4.60 18.30 41.68
CA HIS A 86 -4.92 19.42 42.55
C HIS A 86 -4.18 20.69 42.12
N SER A 87 -2.87 20.60 41.83
CA SER A 87 -2.08 21.75 41.38
C SER A 87 -2.59 22.34 40.06
N ILE A 88 -3.00 21.49 39.12
CA ILE A 88 -3.56 21.92 37.82
C ILE A 88 -4.91 22.61 38.02
N ARG A 89 -5.78 22.04 38.87
CA ARG A 89 -7.11 22.61 39.17
C ARG A 89 -6.99 23.99 39.83
N ILE A 90 -6.15 24.11 40.86
CA ILE A 90 -5.93 25.40 41.55
C ILE A 90 -5.36 26.43 40.57
N ARG A 91 -4.36 26.06 39.76
CA ARG A 91 -3.78 26.96 38.75
C ARG A 91 -4.81 27.44 37.72
N GLN A 92 -5.66 26.55 37.22
CA GLN A 92 -6.73 26.94 36.29
C GLN A 92 -7.73 27.89 36.95
N ARG A 93 -8.13 27.59 38.19
CA ARG A 93 -9.08 28.42 38.93
C ARG A 93 -8.55 29.81 39.23
N LEU A 94 -7.25 29.94 39.53
CA LEU A 94 -6.60 31.23 39.74
C LEU A 94 -6.60 32.08 38.46
N LEU A 95 -6.36 31.48 37.29
CA LEU A 95 -6.43 32.17 35.99
C LEU A 95 -7.85 32.67 35.68
N GLU A 96 -8.89 31.87 35.97
CA GLU A 96 -10.29 32.28 35.78
C GLU A 96 -10.70 33.45 36.67
N ILE A 97 -10.19 33.49 37.91
CA ILE A 97 -10.49 34.57 38.87
C ILE A 97 -9.80 35.88 38.45
N GLU A 98 -8.58 35.80 37.92
CA GLU A 98 -7.83 36.96 37.41
C GLU A 98 -8.56 37.67 36.26
N ASP A 99 -9.36 36.93 35.49
CA ASP A 99 -10.21 37.48 34.41
C ASP A 99 -11.57 38.01 34.89
N SER A 100 -12.10 37.54 36.02
CA SER A 100 -13.51 37.75 36.44
C SER A 100 -13.70 38.63 37.71
N TRP A 101 -12.68 38.77 38.56
CA TRP A 101 -12.63 39.61 39.79
C TRP A 101 -13.81 39.50 40.79
N THR A 102 -14.70 38.52 40.66
CA THR A 102 -15.96 38.45 41.42
C THR A 102 -16.10 37.21 42.31
N GLU A 103 -15.18 36.24 42.19
CA GLU A 103 -15.27 34.95 42.89
C GLU A 103 -14.20 34.79 43.99
N PRO A 104 -14.50 34.08 45.09
CA PRO A 104 -13.56 33.85 46.18
C PRO A 104 -12.39 32.96 45.74
N LEU A 105 -11.20 33.18 46.34
CA LEU A 105 -10.02 32.36 46.11
C LEU A 105 -10.27 30.87 46.43
N PRO A 106 -9.71 29.94 45.66
CA PRO A 106 -9.87 28.51 45.92
C PRO A 106 -9.14 28.09 47.20
N ASP A 107 -9.71 27.15 47.97
CA ASP A 107 -9.02 26.54 49.13
C ASP A 107 -7.90 25.61 48.64
N GLU A 108 -6.65 26.06 48.78
CA GLU A 108 -5.44 25.32 48.38
C GLU A 108 -5.20 24.06 49.21
N ASN A 109 -5.88 23.89 50.35
CA ASN A 109 -5.75 22.72 51.20
C ASN A 109 -6.95 21.77 51.08
N PHE A 110 -7.75 21.87 50.01
CA PHE A 110 -8.93 21.04 49.80
C PHE A 110 -8.81 20.14 48.57
N LEU A 111 -8.77 18.83 48.79
CA LEU A 111 -8.82 17.80 47.74
C LEU A 111 -10.27 17.45 47.40
N SER A 112 -10.67 17.78 46.18
CA SER A 112 -11.97 17.42 45.60
C SER A 112 -12.00 15.95 45.15
N GLY A 113 -13.19 15.41 44.89
CA GLY A 113 -13.37 14.11 44.27
C GLY A 113 -12.63 13.99 42.93
N GLN A 114 -12.60 15.06 42.12
CA GLN A 114 -11.84 15.08 40.85
C GLN A 114 -10.33 14.97 41.06
N ASP A 115 -9.80 15.52 42.15
CA ASP A 115 -8.38 15.37 42.49
C ASP A 115 -8.11 13.91 42.91
N LEU A 116 -8.95 13.37 43.80
CA LEU A 116 -8.79 12.03 44.39
C LEU A 116 -8.95 10.89 43.37
N ILE A 117 -9.99 10.92 42.54
CA ILE A 117 -10.31 9.82 41.63
C ILE A 117 -10.19 10.18 40.14
N GLY A 118 -9.93 11.44 39.80
CA GLY A 118 -9.82 11.93 38.43
C GLY A 118 -11.12 12.56 37.91
N PRO A 119 -11.07 13.27 36.78
CA PRO A 119 -12.25 13.90 36.18
C PRO A 119 -13.26 12.86 35.69
N GLU A 120 -14.53 13.26 35.62
CA GLU A 120 -15.56 12.40 35.05
C GLU A 120 -15.32 12.22 33.52
N PRO A 121 -15.50 11.01 32.96
CA PRO A 121 -15.26 10.78 31.53
C PRO A 121 -16.09 11.64 30.55
N GLU A 122 -17.19 12.28 30.97
CA GLU A 122 -17.94 13.23 30.11
C GLU A 122 -17.18 14.51 29.82
N ASP A 123 -16.46 15.03 30.83
CA ASP A 123 -15.59 16.19 30.64
C ASP A 123 -14.48 15.89 29.63
N VAL A 124 -14.07 14.63 29.52
CA VAL A 124 -13.06 14.21 28.56
C VAL A 124 -13.57 14.33 27.12
N ARG A 125 -14.86 14.05 26.85
CA ARG A 125 -15.43 14.22 25.50
C ARG A 125 -15.41 15.66 25.04
N THR A 126 -15.64 16.59 25.95
CA THR A 126 -15.71 18.02 25.64
C THR A 126 -14.32 18.67 25.63
N LYS A 127 -13.40 18.20 26.47
CA LYS A 127 -12.06 18.81 26.66
C LYS A 127 -10.92 18.10 25.91
N SER A 128 -11.03 16.81 25.59
CA SER A 128 -9.94 16.07 24.92
C SER A 128 -9.72 16.58 23.51
N LYS A 129 -8.50 17.07 23.25
CA LYS A 129 -8.05 17.45 21.90
C LYS A 129 -7.97 16.22 20.99
N ALA A 130 -7.46 15.11 21.50
CA ALA A 130 -7.32 13.87 20.75
C ALA A 130 -8.66 13.30 20.28
N TRP A 131 -9.70 13.37 21.12
CA TRP A 131 -11.06 12.98 20.71
C TRP A 131 -11.62 13.89 19.61
N LYS A 132 -11.44 15.21 19.73
CA LYS A 132 -11.87 16.17 18.69
C LYS A 132 -11.13 15.96 17.37
N GLU A 133 -9.83 15.69 17.41
CA GLU A 133 -9.03 15.36 16.22
C GLU A 133 -9.51 14.07 15.56
N LEU A 134 -9.79 13.01 16.34
CA LEU A 134 -10.34 11.76 15.80
C LEU A 134 -11.71 11.97 15.12
N GLN A 135 -12.56 12.85 15.67
CA GLN A 135 -13.86 13.18 15.08
C GLN A 135 -13.75 13.92 13.75
N LYS A 136 -12.73 14.77 13.58
CA LYS A 136 -12.46 15.49 12.32
C LYS A 136 -11.95 14.59 11.19
N MET A 137 -11.34 13.45 11.51
CA MET A 137 -10.84 12.54 10.48
C MET A 137 -11.99 11.99 9.62
N ALA A 138 -11.83 12.04 8.30
CA ALA A 138 -12.82 11.55 7.35
C ALA A 138 -13.04 10.03 7.50
N GLY A 139 -14.31 9.61 7.44
CA GLY A 139 -14.71 8.21 7.62
C GLY A 139 -14.49 7.69 9.04
N LEU A 140 -14.00 6.44 9.15
CA LEU A 140 -13.70 5.77 10.42
C LEU A 140 -14.90 5.60 11.38
N GLU A 141 -16.12 5.52 10.86
CA GLU A 141 -17.34 5.49 11.70
C GLU A 141 -17.35 4.32 12.70
N GLU A 142 -16.92 3.12 12.28
CA GLU A 142 -16.81 1.97 13.16
C GLU A 142 -15.82 2.21 14.31
N VAL A 143 -14.69 2.87 14.01
CA VAL A 143 -13.66 3.21 14.99
C VAL A 143 -14.17 4.27 15.95
N LYS A 144 -14.79 5.34 15.43
CA LYS A 144 -15.38 6.43 16.23
C LYS A 144 -16.44 5.88 17.19
N ALA A 145 -17.35 5.05 16.69
CA ALA A 145 -18.38 4.39 17.50
C ALA A 145 -17.76 3.48 18.57
N ALA A 146 -16.72 2.70 18.23
CA ALA A 146 -16.09 1.81 19.19
C ALA A 146 -15.30 2.55 20.28
N VAL A 147 -14.70 3.70 19.98
CA VAL A 147 -14.10 4.59 20.98
C VAL A 147 -15.19 5.27 21.82
N GLU A 148 -16.31 5.67 21.23
CA GLU A 148 -17.45 6.22 21.96
C GLU A 148 -18.04 5.21 22.96
N GLN A 149 -18.17 3.94 22.56
CA GLN A 149 -18.57 2.86 23.46
C GLN A 149 -17.57 2.65 24.61
N LEU A 150 -16.28 2.79 24.34
CA LEU A 150 -15.24 2.74 25.37
C LEU A 150 -15.40 3.90 26.37
N LEU A 151 -15.65 5.12 25.89
CA LEU A 151 -15.93 6.30 26.72
C LEU A 151 -17.19 6.10 27.57
N ASN A 152 -18.26 5.52 26.99
CA ASN A 152 -19.50 5.20 27.70
C ASN A 152 -19.25 4.18 28.80
N ARG A 153 -18.44 3.14 28.50
CA ARG A 153 -18.05 2.12 29.49
C ARG A 153 -17.17 2.69 30.61
N ALA A 154 -16.27 3.63 30.28
CA ALA A 154 -15.48 4.34 31.28
C ALA A 154 -16.37 5.17 32.22
N LYS A 155 -17.35 5.91 31.67
CA LYS A 155 -18.35 6.65 32.46
C LYS A 155 -19.17 5.73 33.36
N ALA A 156 -19.67 4.63 32.82
CA ALA A 156 -20.40 3.64 33.62
C ALA A 156 -19.53 3.06 34.74
N ASN A 157 -18.26 2.76 34.46
CA ASN A 157 -17.32 2.27 35.48
C ASN A 157 -17.02 3.31 36.56
N TYR A 158 -16.89 4.59 36.21
CA TYR A 158 -16.70 5.67 37.17
C TYR A 158 -17.84 5.70 38.20
N HIS A 159 -19.10 5.69 37.75
CA HIS A 159 -20.26 5.65 38.65
C HIS A 159 -20.38 4.35 39.44
N ARG A 160 -20.06 3.21 38.82
CA ARG A 160 -20.04 1.91 39.50
C ARG A 160 -19.00 1.88 40.61
N GLU A 161 -17.82 2.48 40.40
CA GLU A 161 -16.74 2.55 41.37
C GLU A 161 -17.14 3.37 42.61
N ILE A 162 -17.76 4.54 42.38
CA ILE A 162 -18.35 5.39 43.43
C ILE A 162 -19.40 4.64 44.24
N ALA A 163 -20.31 3.93 43.56
CA ALA A 163 -21.34 3.10 44.18
C ALA A 163 -20.81 1.79 44.81
N GLY A 164 -19.52 1.48 44.69
CA GLY A 164 -18.94 0.24 45.23
C GLY A 164 -19.33 -1.04 44.47
N MET A 165 -19.82 -0.91 43.25
CA MET A 165 -20.19 -2.02 42.37
C MET A 165 -18.98 -2.56 41.59
N LYS A 166 -19.07 -3.83 41.19
CA LYS A 166 -18.06 -4.48 40.34
C LYS A 166 -17.94 -3.78 38.99
N LEU A 167 -16.72 -3.44 38.58
CA LEU A 167 -16.45 -2.80 37.29
C LEU A 167 -16.74 -3.72 36.10
N LEU A 168 -17.18 -3.13 34.99
CA LEU A 168 -17.27 -3.77 33.70
C LEU A 168 -15.86 -3.98 33.14
N LYS A 169 -15.55 -5.21 32.74
CA LYS A 169 -14.25 -5.55 32.14
C LYS A 169 -14.08 -4.78 30.83
N THR A 170 -12.90 -4.20 30.64
CA THR A 170 -12.53 -3.45 29.45
C THR A 170 -11.16 -3.93 28.97
N SER A 171 -11.06 -4.45 27.75
CA SER A 171 -9.76 -4.68 27.11
C SER A 171 -9.24 -3.36 26.55
N LEU A 172 -8.03 -2.97 26.93
CA LEU A 172 -7.35 -1.80 26.36
C LEU A 172 -6.56 -2.17 25.10
N ASN A 173 -6.04 -3.39 25.08
CA ASN A 173 -5.23 -3.94 23.98
C ASN A 173 -6.09 -4.17 22.74
N ARG A 174 -5.56 -3.80 21.58
CA ARG A 174 -6.34 -3.79 20.34
C ARG A 174 -5.51 -4.09 19.11
N VAL A 175 -6.17 -4.56 18.06
CA VAL A 175 -5.55 -4.82 16.76
C VAL A 175 -6.14 -3.85 15.74
N PHE A 176 -5.28 -3.22 14.94
CA PHE A 176 -5.67 -2.28 13.90
C PHE A 176 -5.30 -2.90 12.56
N ILE A 177 -6.31 -3.21 11.73
CA ILE A 177 -6.13 -3.90 10.46
C ILE A 177 -6.67 -3.07 9.30
N GLY A 178 -5.89 -2.98 8.22
CA GLY A 178 -6.38 -2.38 6.97
C GLY A 178 -5.28 -1.95 6.00
N PRO A 179 -5.66 -1.45 4.82
CA PRO A 179 -4.74 -1.02 3.76
C PRO A 179 -3.79 0.11 4.19
N PRO A 180 -2.64 0.31 3.50
CA PRO A 180 -1.69 1.37 3.83
C PRO A 180 -2.32 2.76 3.64
N GLY A 181 -1.87 3.73 4.47
CA GLY A 181 -2.28 5.13 4.38
C GLY A 181 -3.75 5.45 4.71
N THR A 182 -4.45 4.51 5.35
CA THR A 182 -5.79 4.70 5.96
C THR A 182 -5.76 5.36 7.34
N GLY A 183 -4.59 5.85 7.77
CA GLY A 183 -4.43 6.56 9.05
C GLY A 183 -4.28 5.68 10.29
N LYS A 184 -4.06 4.36 10.17
CA LYS A 184 -3.93 3.41 11.30
C LYS A 184 -3.00 3.91 12.42
N THR A 185 -1.78 4.30 12.08
CA THR A 185 -0.76 4.77 13.04
C THR A 185 -1.13 6.10 13.67
N THR A 186 -1.79 6.99 12.93
CA THR A 186 -2.33 8.27 13.43
C THR A 186 -3.43 8.02 14.45
N VAL A 187 -4.41 7.17 14.11
CA VAL A 187 -5.50 6.79 15.01
C VAL A 187 -4.98 6.06 16.24
N ALA A 188 -3.94 5.23 16.11
CA ALA A 188 -3.34 4.52 17.24
C ALA A 188 -2.73 5.49 18.26
N LYS A 189 -2.08 6.57 17.80
CA LYS A 189 -1.57 7.65 18.66
C LYS A 189 -2.71 8.38 19.36
N LEU A 190 -3.74 8.78 18.61
CA LEU A 190 -4.92 9.45 19.17
C LEU A 190 -5.63 8.57 20.20
N TYR A 191 -5.80 7.28 19.90
CA TYR A 191 -6.40 6.31 20.82
C TYR A 191 -5.64 6.24 22.14
N GLY A 192 -4.29 6.14 22.10
CA GLY A 192 -3.47 6.16 23.31
C GLY A 192 -3.60 7.45 24.13
N GLN A 193 -3.70 8.61 23.47
CA GLN A 193 -3.94 9.89 24.13
C GLN A 193 -5.34 9.96 24.76
N ILE A 194 -6.37 9.46 24.06
CA ILE A 194 -7.74 9.39 24.57
C ILE A 194 -7.80 8.49 25.80
N LEU A 195 -7.12 7.32 25.78
CA LEU A 195 -7.03 6.42 26.94
C LEU A 195 -6.40 7.10 28.16
N ALA A 196 -5.38 7.93 27.94
CA ALA A 196 -4.77 8.70 29.02
C ALA A 196 -5.70 9.81 29.54
N ASP A 197 -6.47 10.45 28.66
CA ASP A 197 -7.42 11.50 29.04
C ASP A 197 -8.56 10.98 29.92
N ILE A 198 -9.04 9.76 29.66
CA ILE A 198 -10.02 9.09 30.54
C ILE A 198 -9.40 8.39 31.75
N GLY A 199 -8.08 8.47 31.92
CA GLY A 199 -7.37 7.91 33.07
C GLY A 199 -7.26 6.39 33.08
N LEU A 200 -7.38 5.73 31.93
CA LEU A 200 -7.14 4.28 31.80
C LEU A 200 -5.64 3.96 31.61
N VAL A 201 -4.85 4.94 31.18
CA VAL A 201 -3.38 4.86 31.07
C VAL A 201 -2.76 6.11 31.70
N SER A 202 -1.64 5.98 32.41
CA SER A 202 -1.05 7.07 33.19
C SER A 202 -0.46 8.23 32.37
N SER A 203 -0.08 8.01 31.11
CA SER A 203 0.62 8.99 30.29
C SER A 203 0.08 9.02 28.86
N ARG A 204 -0.02 10.24 28.32
CA ARG A 204 -0.29 10.49 26.89
C ARG A 204 0.87 10.07 25.98
N ASN A 205 2.03 9.73 26.56
CA ASN A 205 3.20 9.31 25.80
C ASN A 205 2.95 7.97 25.11
N VAL A 206 3.27 7.93 23.83
CA VAL A 206 3.13 6.75 22.99
C VAL A 206 4.51 6.27 22.58
N ILE A 207 4.78 4.99 22.78
CA ILE A 207 6.00 4.31 22.34
C ILE A 207 5.69 3.68 21.00
N TYR A 208 6.48 4.01 19.98
CA TYR A 208 6.38 3.43 18.65
C TYR A 208 7.52 2.44 18.41
N LYS A 209 7.19 1.24 17.94
CA LYS A 209 8.14 0.16 17.65
C LYS A 209 7.74 -0.60 16.39
N THR A 210 8.70 -1.22 15.74
CA THR A 210 8.51 -2.20 14.65
C THR A 210 9.11 -3.55 15.07
N PRO A 211 8.74 -4.68 14.45
CA PRO A 211 9.29 -6.00 14.79
C PRO A 211 10.82 -6.07 14.79
N SER A 212 11.51 -5.26 13.98
CA SER A 212 12.98 -5.16 13.98
C SER A 212 13.54 -4.64 15.31
N ASP A 213 12.80 -3.83 16.07
CA ASP A 213 13.25 -3.35 17.39
C ASP A 213 13.26 -4.46 18.45
N PHE A 214 12.48 -5.53 18.25
CA PHE A 214 12.33 -6.63 19.19
C PHE A 214 13.37 -7.73 18.95
N ILE A 215 13.85 -7.87 17.71
CA ILE A 215 14.72 -8.96 17.30
C ILE A 215 16.18 -8.64 17.67
N GLY A 216 16.81 -9.53 18.42
CA GLY A 216 18.24 -9.52 18.74
C GLY A 216 19.07 -10.32 17.75
N GLU A 217 20.39 -10.15 17.83
CA GLU A 217 21.36 -10.91 17.03
C GLU A 217 21.72 -12.26 17.70
N PHE A 218 21.48 -12.38 19.01
CA PHE A 218 21.81 -13.55 19.82
C PHE A 218 20.58 -14.22 20.46
N ILE A 219 20.69 -15.53 20.72
CA ILE A 219 19.67 -16.33 21.43
C ILE A 219 19.42 -15.74 22.83
N GLY A 220 18.15 -15.53 23.20
CA GLY A 220 17.77 -14.92 24.48
C GLY A 220 17.78 -13.38 24.49
N GLU A 221 18.42 -12.74 23.50
CA GLU A 221 18.47 -11.27 23.43
C GLU A 221 17.12 -10.70 23.00
N SER A 222 16.44 -11.36 22.06
CA SER A 222 15.11 -10.98 21.56
C SER A 222 14.08 -10.95 22.68
N GLU A 223 14.10 -11.95 23.56
CA GLU A 223 13.23 -12.06 24.73
C GLU A 223 13.52 -10.95 25.74
N ARG A 224 14.80 -10.66 26.00
CA ARG A 224 15.22 -9.58 26.91
C ARG A 224 14.82 -8.21 26.38
N LYS A 225 15.03 -7.94 25.08
CA LYS A 225 14.61 -6.70 24.41
C LYS A 225 13.09 -6.53 24.46
N THR A 226 12.36 -7.58 24.09
CA THR A 226 10.89 -7.58 24.12
C THR A 226 10.36 -7.31 25.52
N SER A 227 10.93 -7.99 26.52
CA SER A 227 10.63 -7.80 27.94
C SER A 227 10.84 -6.36 28.38
N ALA A 228 11.99 -5.76 28.03
CA ALA A 228 12.31 -4.37 28.37
C ALA A 228 11.39 -3.35 27.67
N ILE A 229 11.05 -3.58 26.40
CA ILE A 229 10.12 -2.72 25.65
C ILE A 229 8.73 -2.74 26.32
N ILE A 230 8.22 -3.92 26.64
CA ILE A 230 6.90 -4.08 27.30
C ILE A 230 6.91 -3.43 28.69
N ASP A 231 7.99 -3.57 29.46
CA ASP A 231 8.11 -2.95 30.78
C ASP A 231 8.16 -1.42 30.67
N SER A 232 8.87 -0.89 29.67
CA SER A 232 8.93 0.56 29.41
C SER A 232 7.59 1.17 29.00
N ALA A 233 6.67 0.33 28.51
CA ALA A 233 5.31 0.70 28.13
C ALA A 233 4.34 0.73 29.32
N LYS A 234 4.76 0.35 30.53
CA LYS A 234 3.94 0.54 31.74
C LYS A 234 3.66 2.04 31.93
N GLY A 235 2.40 2.38 32.08
CA GLY A 235 1.87 3.74 32.12
C GLY A 235 1.68 4.41 30.75
N LYS A 236 1.90 3.71 29.63
CA LYS A 236 1.94 4.28 28.28
C LYS A 236 1.21 3.38 27.27
N THR A 237 1.07 3.90 26.05
CA THR A 237 0.59 3.12 24.90
C THR A 237 1.79 2.66 24.06
N LEU A 238 1.90 1.36 23.77
CA LEU A 238 2.88 0.78 22.86
C LEU A 238 2.20 0.45 21.53
N ILE A 239 2.63 1.10 20.46
CA ILE A 239 2.25 0.78 19.09
C ILE A 239 3.34 -0.09 18.49
N ILE A 240 2.94 -1.27 17.99
CA ILE A 240 3.79 -2.13 17.18
C ILE A 240 3.28 -2.09 15.76
N ASP A 241 3.96 -1.33 14.90
CA ASP A 241 3.59 -1.22 13.49
C ASP A 241 4.11 -2.40 12.67
N ASP A 242 3.39 -2.76 11.61
CA ASP A 242 3.63 -3.96 10.81
C ASP A 242 3.85 -5.24 11.65
N ALA A 243 3.04 -5.42 12.70
CA ALA A 243 3.13 -6.55 13.63
C ALA A 243 3.06 -7.92 12.94
N HIS A 244 2.39 -8.01 11.79
CA HIS A 244 2.36 -9.22 10.97
C HIS A 244 3.76 -9.71 10.55
N MET A 245 4.78 -8.85 10.53
CA MET A 245 6.18 -9.21 10.25
C MET A 245 6.84 -10.03 11.38
N PHE A 246 6.19 -10.22 12.53
CA PHE A 246 6.61 -11.26 13.47
C PHE A 246 6.42 -12.68 12.90
N TYR A 247 5.65 -12.83 11.82
CA TYR A 247 5.45 -14.12 11.15
C TYR A 247 5.66 -13.98 9.64
N HIS A 248 6.59 -14.76 9.09
CA HIS A 248 6.76 -14.89 7.64
C HIS A 248 6.30 -16.31 7.27
N GLY A 249 5.30 -16.44 6.41
CA GLY A 249 4.64 -17.71 6.12
C GLY A 249 5.59 -18.87 5.74
N GLN A 250 5.09 -20.10 5.86
CA GLN A 250 5.80 -21.32 5.44
C GLN A 250 6.09 -21.31 3.94
N GLY A 251 7.31 -20.98 3.54
CA GLY A 251 7.72 -20.95 2.13
C GLY A 251 9.15 -20.49 1.91
N LEU A 252 9.77 -19.86 2.91
CA LEU A 252 11.21 -19.65 3.00
C LEU A 252 11.72 -20.58 4.09
N SER A 253 12.80 -21.30 3.79
CA SER A 253 13.45 -22.32 4.62
C SER A 253 13.34 -22.08 6.13
N GLU A 254 13.18 -23.16 6.91
CA GLU A 254 13.33 -23.20 8.37
C GLU A 254 14.62 -22.46 8.79
N ASN A 255 14.51 -21.16 9.02
CA ASN A 255 15.62 -20.31 9.43
C ASN A 255 15.46 -20.02 10.92
N GLN A 256 16.57 -20.06 11.65
CA GLN A 256 16.68 -19.68 13.08
C GLN A 256 16.02 -18.32 13.41
N THR A 257 15.86 -17.45 12.40
CA THR A 257 15.24 -16.13 12.54
C THR A 257 13.75 -16.16 12.91
N ASP A 258 13.02 -17.19 12.49
CA ASP A 258 11.59 -17.30 12.84
C ASP A 258 11.38 -17.79 14.28
N GLU A 259 12.32 -18.57 14.83
CA GLU A 259 12.32 -18.96 16.24
C GLU A 259 12.45 -17.73 17.16
N PHE A 260 13.35 -16.79 16.83
CA PHE A 260 13.48 -15.54 17.57
C PHE A 260 12.22 -14.68 17.53
N ARG A 261 11.53 -14.63 16.39
CA ARG A 261 10.30 -13.84 16.23
C ARG A 261 9.14 -14.44 17.00
N LEU A 262 9.00 -15.77 17.00
CA LEU A 262 7.99 -16.47 17.78
C LEU A 262 8.25 -16.33 19.29
N ALA A 263 9.50 -16.36 19.72
CA ALA A 263 9.88 -16.11 21.12
C ALA A 263 9.44 -14.71 21.59
N CYS A 264 9.54 -13.68 20.73
CA CYS A 264 9.01 -12.34 21.05
C CYS A 264 7.50 -12.38 21.32
N ILE A 265 6.72 -13.12 20.51
CA ILE A 265 5.27 -13.25 20.70
C ILE A 265 4.97 -13.92 22.05
N ASP A 266 5.71 -14.96 22.43
CA ASP A 266 5.52 -15.65 23.71
C ASP A 266 5.80 -14.73 24.90
N VAL A 267 6.83 -13.88 24.81
CA VAL A 267 7.11 -12.85 25.83
C VAL A 267 5.99 -11.80 25.87
N ILE A 268 5.47 -11.36 24.73
CA ILE A 268 4.31 -10.44 24.65
C ILE A 268 3.10 -11.07 25.35
N VAL A 269 2.76 -12.33 25.05
CA VAL A 269 1.61 -13.02 25.62
C VAL A 269 1.77 -13.28 27.12
N SER A 270 2.99 -13.59 27.58
CA SER A 270 3.26 -13.83 29.00
C SER A 270 3.21 -12.55 29.84
N LYS A 271 3.64 -11.40 29.31
CA LYS A 271 3.66 -10.12 30.04
C LYS A 271 2.38 -9.30 29.96
N ILE A 272 1.57 -9.50 28.92
CA ILE A 272 0.32 -8.74 28.74
C ILE A 272 -0.83 -9.46 29.43
N HIS A 273 -1.57 -8.72 30.26
CA HIS A 273 -2.69 -9.24 31.02
C HIS A 273 -3.93 -8.36 30.82
N ASN A 274 -5.03 -8.90 30.32
CA ASN A 274 -6.28 -8.13 30.15
C ASN A 274 -7.08 -8.02 31.47
N ARG A 275 -6.44 -7.52 32.53
CA ARG A 275 -7.06 -7.35 33.86
C ARG A 275 -7.56 -5.91 34.03
N PRO A 276 -8.69 -5.69 34.75
CA PRO A 276 -9.13 -4.34 35.10
C PRO A 276 -8.06 -3.60 35.90
N GLY A 277 -7.60 -2.45 35.39
CA GLY A 277 -6.55 -1.65 36.01
C GLY A 277 -5.14 -1.92 35.52
N ASP A 278 -4.95 -2.73 34.46
CA ASP A 278 -3.67 -2.76 33.75
C ASP A 278 -3.38 -1.38 33.16
N ASP A 279 -2.31 -0.75 33.63
CA ASP A 279 -1.89 0.59 33.25
C ASP A 279 -1.02 0.54 32.00
N ARG A 280 -1.45 -0.18 30.95
CA ARG A 280 -0.75 -0.24 29.67
C ARG A 280 -1.72 -0.56 28.55
N CYS A 281 -1.47 -0.01 27.38
CA CYS A 281 -2.19 -0.37 26.16
C CYS A 281 -1.18 -0.81 25.10
N VAL A 282 -1.38 -1.97 24.51
CA VAL A 282 -0.61 -2.44 23.35
C VAL A 282 -1.51 -2.49 22.13
N ILE A 283 -1.03 -1.91 21.03
CA ILE A 283 -1.73 -1.84 19.76
C ILE A 283 -0.89 -2.56 18.71
N LEU A 284 -1.45 -3.59 18.08
CA LEU A 284 -0.81 -4.28 16.96
C LEU A 284 -1.40 -3.76 15.65
N VAL A 285 -0.57 -3.25 14.75
CA VAL A 285 -1.00 -2.72 13.45
C VAL A 285 -0.54 -3.64 12.32
N GLY A 286 -1.38 -3.90 11.33
CA GLY A 286 -0.97 -4.69 10.16
C GLY A 286 -2.02 -4.81 9.06
N TYR A 287 -1.72 -5.62 8.05
CA TYR A 287 -2.64 -5.91 6.95
C TYR A 287 -3.61 -7.04 7.33
N PRO A 288 -4.88 -7.01 6.89
CA PRO A 288 -5.90 -7.97 7.31
C PRO A 288 -5.48 -9.44 7.13
N ASP A 289 -5.15 -9.83 5.89
CA ASP A 289 -4.84 -11.23 5.56
C ASP A 289 -3.59 -11.74 6.30
N ARG A 290 -2.56 -10.91 6.40
CA ARG A 290 -1.30 -11.26 7.06
C ARG A 290 -1.45 -11.34 8.59
N MET A 291 -2.26 -10.46 9.16
CA MET A 291 -2.58 -10.51 10.59
C MET A 291 -3.43 -11.73 10.91
N GLU A 292 -4.41 -12.07 10.07
CA GLU A 292 -5.20 -13.28 10.25
C GLU A 292 -4.35 -14.54 10.20
N GLU A 293 -3.44 -14.64 9.23
CA GLU A 293 -2.47 -15.73 9.14
C GLU A 293 -1.59 -15.83 10.40
N MET A 294 -0.99 -14.71 10.83
CA MET A 294 -0.18 -14.66 12.04
C MET A 294 -0.97 -15.17 13.26
N PHE A 295 -2.19 -14.67 13.46
CA PHE A 295 -3.01 -15.06 14.60
C PHE A 295 -3.49 -16.51 14.54
N GLN A 296 -3.67 -17.09 13.35
CA GLN A 296 -4.02 -18.51 13.19
C GLN A 296 -2.87 -19.44 13.54
N LYS A 297 -1.63 -19.06 13.20
CA LYS A 297 -0.47 -19.95 13.27
C LYS A 297 0.45 -19.72 14.48
N CYS A 298 0.38 -18.56 15.12
CA CYS A 298 1.15 -18.24 16.33
C CYS A 298 0.46 -18.77 17.62
N ASN A 299 1.01 -18.39 18.78
CA ASN A 299 0.53 -18.81 20.10
C ASN A 299 -0.98 -18.51 20.31
N PRO A 300 -1.81 -19.52 20.68
CA PRO A 300 -3.24 -19.33 20.96
C PRO A 300 -3.55 -18.27 22.02
N GLY A 301 -2.62 -18.02 22.94
CA GLY A 301 -2.72 -16.96 23.95
C GLY A 301 -2.80 -15.55 23.36
N LEU A 302 -2.22 -15.32 22.17
CA LEU A 302 -2.27 -14.03 21.49
C LEU A 302 -3.73 -13.63 21.17
N ARG A 303 -4.54 -14.55 20.66
CA ARG A 303 -5.98 -14.33 20.38
C ARG A 303 -6.77 -13.96 21.62
N ARG A 304 -6.41 -14.50 22.79
CA ARG A 304 -7.07 -14.18 24.06
C ARG A 304 -6.70 -12.78 24.58
N ARG A 305 -5.49 -12.30 24.28
CA ARG A 305 -5.02 -10.97 24.67
C ARG A 305 -5.44 -9.88 23.68
N PHE A 306 -5.54 -10.26 22.41
CA PHE A 306 -5.89 -9.41 21.29
C PHE A 306 -7.01 -10.07 20.47
N PRO A 307 -8.28 -10.00 20.90
CA PRO A 307 -9.39 -10.57 20.14
C PRO A 307 -9.50 -9.90 18.76
N LEU A 308 -9.30 -10.67 17.69
CA LEU A 308 -9.43 -10.15 16.31
C LEU A 308 -10.86 -9.69 15.97
N GLU A 309 -11.86 -10.20 16.69
CA GLU A 309 -13.26 -9.77 16.58
C GLU A 309 -13.47 -8.32 17.07
N GLU A 310 -12.64 -7.85 18.00
CA GLU A 310 -12.66 -6.47 18.51
C GLU A 310 -11.67 -5.53 17.78
N ALA A 311 -11.07 -6.01 16.68
CA ALA A 311 -10.10 -5.26 15.90
C ALA A 311 -10.74 -4.05 15.23
N PHE A 312 -9.99 -2.94 15.18
CA PHE A 312 -10.34 -1.77 14.39
C PHE A 312 -10.03 -2.03 12.93
N ARG A 313 -11.07 -2.02 12.10
CA ARG A 313 -10.99 -2.24 10.66
C ARG A 313 -10.93 -0.90 9.94
N PHE A 314 -9.93 -0.77 9.09
CA PHE A 314 -9.71 0.36 8.23
C PHE A 314 -9.92 -0.11 6.79
N TYR A 315 -10.68 0.67 6.04
CA TYR A 315 -11.04 0.38 4.65
C TYR A 315 -10.42 1.43 3.73
N ASP A 316 -10.24 1.07 2.46
CA ASP A 316 -9.87 2.05 1.43
C ASP A 316 -10.91 3.16 1.36
N TYR A 317 -10.45 4.40 1.18
CA TYR A 317 -11.35 5.55 1.05
C TYR A 317 -12.03 5.55 -0.31
N ASP A 318 -13.33 5.83 -0.32
CA ASP A 318 -14.08 6.11 -1.54
C ASP A 318 -13.77 7.52 -2.08
N ASP A 319 -14.34 7.87 -3.24
CA ASP A 319 -14.08 9.16 -3.88
C ASP A 319 -14.53 10.36 -3.02
N GLU A 320 -15.62 10.21 -2.25
CA GLU A 320 -16.15 11.27 -1.39
C GLU A 320 -15.19 11.50 -0.22
N ARG A 321 -14.72 10.44 0.43
CA ARG A 321 -13.76 10.51 1.53
C ARG A 321 -12.38 10.97 1.07
N LEU A 322 -11.92 10.55 -0.11
CA LEU A 322 -10.66 11.08 -0.67
C LEU A 322 -10.75 12.58 -0.95
N LYS A 323 -11.90 13.06 -1.42
CA LYS A 323 -12.15 14.49 -1.59
C LYS A 323 -12.16 15.22 -0.25
N GLU A 324 -12.83 14.69 0.78
CA GLU A 324 -12.80 15.27 2.14
C GLU A 324 -11.37 15.39 2.68
N ILE A 325 -10.57 14.33 2.54
CA ILE A 325 -9.17 14.32 2.99
C ILE A 325 -8.35 15.35 2.21
N PHE A 326 -8.58 15.46 0.90
CA PHE A 326 -7.93 16.44 0.04
C PHE A 326 -8.30 17.88 0.45
N ASP A 327 -9.58 18.16 0.67
CA ASP A 327 -10.08 19.47 1.09
C ASP A 327 -9.49 19.88 2.46
N LEU A 328 -9.50 18.96 3.43
CA LEU A 328 -8.87 19.16 4.75
C LEU A 328 -7.38 19.48 4.62
N LYS A 329 -6.67 18.75 3.74
CA LYS A 329 -5.23 18.95 3.55
C LYS A 329 -4.91 20.30 2.89
N MET A 330 -5.76 20.74 1.97
CA MET A 330 -5.65 22.06 1.33
C MET A 330 -5.92 23.18 2.34
N GLU A 331 -6.92 23.02 3.21
CA GLU A 331 -7.25 23.98 4.27
C GLU A 331 -6.13 24.09 5.32
N GLU A 332 -5.60 22.95 5.80
CA GLU A 332 -4.48 22.90 6.76
C GLU A 332 -3.23 23.63 6.24
N GLU A 333 -2.97 23.55 4.93
CA GLU A 333 -1.81 24.20 4.31
C GLU A 333 -2.12 25.59 3.73
N GLY A 334 -3.36 26.09 3.86
CA GLY A 334 -3.78 27.40 3.35
C GLY A 334 -3.72 27.52 1.82
N ILE A 335 -3.89 26.42 1.09
CA ILE A 335 -3.81 26.37 -0.37
C ILE A 335 -5.22 26.52 -0.95
N LYS A 336 -5.36 27.36 -1.97
CA LYS A 336 -6.61 27.50 -2.74
C LYS A 336 -6.45 26.86 -4.11
N ALA A 337 -7.56 26.45 -4.72
CA ALA A 337 -7.59 25.93 -6.08
C ALA A 337 -8.81 26.49 -6.82
N THR A 338 -8.67 26.67 -8.13
CA THR A 338 -9.81 27.08 -8.98
C THR A 338 -10.84 25.95 -9.08
N PRO A 339 -12.13 26.24 -9.35
CA PRO A 339 -13.16 25.19 -9.51
C PRO A 339 -12.81 24.14 -10.56
N ALA A 340 -12.25 24.55 -11.70
CA ALA A 340 -11.78 23.64 -12.74
C ALA A 340 -10.61 22.75 -12.26
N ALA A 341 -9.72 23.29 -11.44
CA ALA A 341 -8.61 22.52 -10.88
C ALA A 341 -9.10 21.46 -9.88
N MET A 342 -10.16 21.76 -9.11
CA MET A 342 -10.81 20.80 -8.21
C MET A 342 -11.43 19.62 -8.96
N GLU A 343 -12.05 19.86 -10.12
CA GLU A 343 -12.57 18.78 -10.97
C GLU A 343 -11.47 17.87 -11.49
N VAL A 344 -10.36 18.45 -11.96
CA VAL A 344 -9.19 17.69 -12.41
C VAL A 344 -8.56 16.92 -11.24
N ALA A 345 -8.46 17.54 -10.07
CA ALA A 345 -7.95 16.87 -8.87
C ALA A 345 -8.78 15.63 -8.50
N ALA A 346 -10.11 15.77 -8.50
CA ALA A 346 -11.03 14.65 -8.24
C ALA A 346 -10.88 13.53 -9.29
N GLU A 347 -10.74 13.88 -10.57
CA GLU A 347 -10.52 12.88 -11.62
C GLU A 347 -9.20 12.13 -11.44
N VAL A 348 -8.11 12.85 -11.15
CA VAL A 348 -6.79 12.26 -10.95
C VAL A 348 -6.77 11.35 -9.72
N LEU A 349 -7.40 11.77 -8.62
CA LEU A 349 -7.53 10.97 -7.40
C LEU A 349 -8.36 9.70 -7.66
N ARG A 350 -9.47 9.80 -8.40
CA ARG A 350 -10.27 8.63 -8.81
C ARG A 350 -9.43 7.65 -9.63
N ARG A 351 -8.64 8.14 -10.61
CA ARG A 351 -7.72 7.30 -11.38
C ARG A 351 -6.61 6.71 -10.50
N ALA A 352 -6.13 7.44 -9.50
CA ALA A 352 -5.11 6.99 -8.56
C ALA A 352 -5.62 5.89 -7.63
N ARG A 353 -6.86 5.98 -7.16
CA ARG A 353 -7.53 4.97 -6.31
C ARG A 353 -7.53 3.58 -6.95
N ASP A 354 -7.66 3.51 -8.27
CA ASP A 354 -7.69 2.24 -8.99
C ASP A 354 -6.29 1.58 -9.16
N ARG A 355 -5.21 2.21 -8.67
CA ARG A 355 -3.83 1.70 -8.72
C ARG A 355 -3.56 0.63 -7.63
N PRO A 356 -2.51 -0.20 -7.75
CA PRO A 356 -2.29 -1.39 -6.90
C PRO A 356 -1.78 -1.04 -5.51
N ASN A 357 -1.01 0.05 -5.45
CA ASN A 357 -0.33 0.55 -4.28
C ASN A 357 -0.95 1.89 -3.88
N PHE A 358 -2.26 2.04 -4.07
CA PHE A 358 -2.94 3.26 -3.69
C PHE A 358 -2.77 3.45 -2.18
N GLY A 359 -2.02 4.48 -1.81
CA GLY A 359 -1.66 4.80 -0.44
C GLY A 359 -2.74 5.58 0.30
N ASN A 360 -3.99 5.60 -0.17
CA ASN A 360 -5.10 6.31 0.46
C ASN A 360 -4.73 7.78 0.78
N GLY A 361 -4.85 8.20 2.05
CA GLY A 361 -4.48 9.55 2.47
C GLY A 361 -3.00 9.87 2.21
N GLY A 362 -2.11 8.87 2.24
CA GLY A 362 -0.70 9.04 1.87
C GLY A 362 -0.52 9.47 0.40
N ASP A 363 -1.33 8.92 -0.50
CA ASP A 363 -1.31 9.34 -1.91
C ASP A 363 -1.94 10.72 -2.11
N VAL A 364 -2.94 11.10 -1.31
CA VAL A 364 -3.47 12.47 -1.30
C VAL A 364 -2.38 13.47 -0.88
N VAL A 365 -1.61 13.17 0.17
CA VAL A 365 -0.48 14.01 0.59
C VAL A 365 0.57 14.14 -0.52
N ASN A 366 0.95 13.01 -1.14
CA ASN A 366 1.89 13.00 -2.25
C ASN A 366 1.36 13.81 -3.45
N PHE A 367 0.07 13.72 -3.72
CA PHE A 367 -0.60 14.41 -4.81
C PHE A 367 -0.59 15.94 -4.61
N VAL A 368 -0.95 16.43 -3.42
CA VAL A 368 -0.86 17.86 -3.08
C VAL A 368 0.57 18.37 -3.19
N ASN A 369 1.56 17.60 -2.69
CA ASN A 369 2.97 17.97 -2.80
C ASN A 369 3.46 18.08 -4.26
N GLN A 370 3.02 17.18 -5.13
CA GLN A 370 3.33 17.24 -6.56
C GLN A 370 2.69 18.46 -7.23
N ALA A 371 1.45 18.80 -6.88
CA ALA A 371 0.79 19.99 -7.39
C ALA A 371 1.52 21.27 -6.99
N LYS A 372 1.95 21.38 -5.72
CA LYS A 372 2.78 22.50 -5.23
C LYS A 372 4.12 22.61 -5.97
N ALA A 373 4.77 21.48 -6.24
CA ALA A 373 6.02 21.47 -6.98
C ALA A 373 5.84 22.01 -8.41
N ARG A 374 4.73 21.67 -9.08
CA ARG A 374 4.41 22.17 -10.43
C ARG A 374 4.00 23.64 -10.41
N TYR A 375 3.20 24.06 -9.42
CA TYR A 375 2.88 25.46 -9.19
C TYR A 375 4.14 26.32 -9.09
N ARG A 376 5.14 25.87 -8.33
CA ARG A 376 6.44 26.58 -8.21
C ARG A 376 7.13 26.77 -9.56
N VAL A 377 7.11 25.75 -10.42
CA VAL A 377 7.71 25.81 -11.77
C VAL A 377 6.90 26.72 -12.70
N ARG A 378 5.57 26.76 -12.54
CA ARG A 378 4.68 27.66 -13.29
C ARG A 378 4.92 29.12 -12.90
N VAL A 379 4.87 29.41 -11.60
CA VAL A 379 5.05 30.76 -11.05
C VAL A 379 6.45 31.31 -11.30
N SER A 380 7.50 30.47 -11.25
CA SER A 380 8.87 30.93 -11.52
C SER A 380 9.08 31.43 -12.97
N LYS A 381 8.14 31.16 -13.89
CA LYS A 381 8.18 31.66 -15.27
C LYS A 381 7.45 33.00 -15.44
N THR A 382 6.63 33.39 -14.48
CA THR A 382 5.90 34.67 -14.44
C THR A 382 6.60 35.62 -13.47
N VAL A 383 6.80 36.87 -13.90
CA VAL A 383 7.67 37.85 -13.22
C VAL A 383 7.04 38.43 -11.93
N ASP A 384 5.76 38.19 -11.65
CA ASP A 384 5.10 38.60 -10.40
C ASP A 384 5.23 37.53 -9.31
N ALA A 385 6.32 37.63 -8.55
CA ALA A 385 6.60 36.78 -7.38
C ALA A 385 5.79 37.16 -6.12
N ASP A 386 4.85 38.11 -6.22
CA ASP A 386 4.19 38.77 -5.08
C ASP A 386 2.76 38.29 -4.78
N ALA A 387 2.30 37.22 -5.45
CA ALA A 387 1.02 36.59 -5.08
C ALA A 387 1.15 35.87 -3.72
N MET A 388 0.76 36.55 -2.64
CA MET A 388 0.71 36.00 -1.27
C MET A 388 -0.19 34.75 -1.13
N GLU A 389 -1.12 34.50 -2.06
CA GLU A 389 -2.00 33.33 -2.04
C GLU A 389 -1.59 32.28 -3.09
N THR A 390 -1.35 31.04 -2.63
CA THR A 390 -1.10 29.89 -3.51
C THR A 390 -2.41 29.42 -4.13
N VAL A 391 -2.67 29.79 -5.39
CA VAL A 391 -3.85 29.35 -6.15
C VAL A 391 -3.46 28.34 -7.23
N LEU A 392 -3.86 27.08 -7.03
CA LEU A 392 -3.59 25.98 -7.97
C LEU A 392 -4.57 25.99 -9.16
N GLU A 393 -4.01 25.70 -10.33
CA GLU A 393 -4.72 25.57 -11.61
C GLU A 393 -4.74 24.11 -12.10
N PRO A 394 -5.59 23.77 -13.09
CA PRO A 394 -5.71 22.39 -13.60
C PRO A 394 -4.38 21.72 -13.99
N GLU A 395 -3.47 22.49 -14.60
CA GLU A 395 -2.15 22.03 -15.04
C GLU A 395 -1.22 21.63 -13.89
N ASP A 396 -1.42 22.20 -12.70
CA ASP A 396 -0.65 21.86 -11.52
C ASP A 396 -1.02 20.44 -11.05
N PHE A 397 -2.27 20.01 -11.18
CA PHE A 397 -2.73 18.68 -10.80
C PHE A 397 -2.47 17.61 -11.86
N ASP A 398 -2.72 17.93 -13.13
CA ASP A 398 -2.38 17.07 -14.27
C ASP A 398 -1.96 17.95 -15.46
N PRO A 399 -0.66 17.98 -15.84
CA PRO A 399 -0.18 18.74 -17.01
C PRO A 399 -0.84 18.35 -18.33
N HIS A 400 -1.52 17.21 -18.36
CA HIS A 400 -2.23 16.71 -19.51
C HIS A 400 -3.70 16.42 -19.14
N TYR A 401 -4.32 17.23 -18.27
CA TYR A 401 -5.72 17.07 -17.88
C TYR A 401 -6.68 17.03 -19.08
N ASN A 402 -6.35 17.73 -20.17
CA ASN A 402 -7.16 17.80 -21.39
C ASN A 402 -6.90 16.64 -22.41
N ARG A 403 -6.36 15.51 -21.93
CA ARG A 403 -6.08 14.31 -22.76
C ARG A 403 -7.30 13.80 -23.50
N GLY A 404 -8.47 13.75 -22.84
CA GLY A 404 -9.68 13.17 -23.41
C GLY A 404 -10.20 13.89 -24.66
N ALA A 405 -10.05 15.21 -24.73
CA ALA A 405 -10.49 16.01 -25.87
C ALA A 405 -9.61 15.83 -27.12
N THR A 406 -8.32 15.51 -26.95
CA THR A 406 -7.33 15.34 -28.03
C THR A 406 -6.98 13.87 -28.32
N ALA A 407 -7.47 12.91 -27.53
CA ALA A 407 -7.12 11.50 -27.63
C ALA A 407 -7.57 10.83 -28.95
N ALA A 408 -8.72 11.24 -29.50
CA ALA A 408 -9.21 10.70 -30.77
C ALA A 408 -8.31 11.11 -31.96
N GLU A 409 -7.81 12.36 -31.94
CA GLU A 409 -6.91 12.88 -32.97
C GLU A 409 -5.52 12.23 -32.88
N ARG A 410 -5.04 11.91 -31.67
CA ARG A 410 -3.75 11.24 -31.44
C ARG A 410 -3.77 9.74 -31.71
N CYS A 411 -4.93 9.09 -31.66
CA CYS A 411 -5.04 7.63 -31.82
C CYS A 411 -4.45 7.15 -33.14
N ARG A 412 -4.79 7.81 -34.26
CA ARG A 412 -4.23 7.49 -35.58
C ARG A 412 -2.73 7.71 -35.64
N ALA A 413 -2.26 8.83 -35.09
CA ALA A 413 -0.84 9.18 -35.07
C ALA A 413 0.01 8.11 -34.37
N HIS A 414 -0.54 7.36 -33.40
CA HIS A 414 0.17 6.26 -32.75
C HIS A 414 0.37 5.04 -33.65
N PHE A 415 -0.42 4.88 -34.71
CA PHE A 415 -0.28 3.80 -35.70
C PHE A 415 0.42 4.26 -37.00
N ASP A 416 0.93 5.50 -37.06
CA ASP A 416 1.67 5.99 -38.22
C ASP A 416 2.86 5.07 -38.53
N GLY A 417 2.97 4.62 -39.79
CA GLY A 417 3.98 3.67 -40.25
C GLY A 417 3.61 2.19 -40.09
N LEU A 418 2.49 1.84 -39.45
CA LEU A 418 1.96 0.47 -39.41
C LEU A 418 0.91 0.26 -40.51
N ILE A 419 1.24 -0.60 -41.48
CA ILE A 419 0.37 -0.87 -42.64
C ILE A 419 -0.54 -2.08 -42.33
N GLY A 420 -1.84 -1.97 -42.62
CA GLY A 420 -2.80 -3.07 -42.45
C GLY A 420 -3.48 -3.16 -41.08
N PHE A 421 -3.50 -2.06 -40.31
CA PHE A 421 -4.10 -1.97 -38.98
C PHE A 421 -5.42 -1.18 -38.95
N GLU A 422 -6.01 -0.85 -40.10
CA GLU A 422 -7.16 0.06 -40.21
C GLU A 422 -8.37 -0.40 -39.39
N ASP A 423 -8.68 -1.69 -39.38
CA ASP A 423 -9.78 -2.24 -38.59
C ASP A 423 -9.50 -2.19 -37.09
N THR A 424 -8.23 -2.39 -36.71
CA THR A 424 -7.79 -2.29 -35.31
C THR A 424 -7.85 -0.84 -34.83
N ILE A 425 -7.44 0.11 -35.67
CA ILE A 425 -7.52 1.54 -35.40
C ILE A 425 -8.98 1.94 -35.18
N LYS A 426 -9.89 1.59 -36.10
CA LYS A 426 -11.34 1.87 -35.96
C LYS A 426 -11.91 1.30 -34.66
N ARG A 427 -11.45 0.11 -34.26
CA ARG A 427 -11.88 -0.54 -33.01
C ARG A 427 -11.43 0.26 -31.78
N PHE A 428 -10.18 0.70 -31.73
CA PHE A 428 -9.69 1.53 -30.62
C PHE A 428 -10.32 2.93 -30.60
N GLU A 429 -10.56 3.56 -31.75
CA GLU A 429 -11.32 4.80 -31.83
C GLU A 429 -12.75 4.65 -31.27
N SER A 430 -13.40 3.52 -31.57
CA SER A 430 -14.70 3.19 -30.98
C SER A 430 -14.63 3.07 -29.46
N TYR A 431 -13.58 2.44 -28.91
CA TYR A 431 -13.38 2.37 -27.46
C TYR A 431 -13.19 3.74 -26.81
N GLN A 432 -12.44 4.64 -27.45
CA GLN A 432 -12.30 6.01 -26.95
C GLN A 432 -13.64 6.75 -26.92
N ARG A 433 -14.46 6.62 -27.97
CA ARG A 433 -15.82 7.21 -28.02
C ARG A 433 -16.74 6.63 -26.95
N ILE A 434 -16.73 5.31 -26.78
CA ILE A 434 -17.52 4.63 -25.73
C ILE A 434 -17.07 5.11 -24.34
N ALA A 435 -15.76 5.21 -24.10
CA ALA A 435 -15.23 5.69 -22.84
C ALA A 435 -15.68 7.13 -22.53
N ALA A 436 -15.59 8.03 -23.50
CA ALA A 436 -16.03 9.41 -23.37
C ALA A 436 -17.54 9.51 -23.08
N ASN A 437 -18.36 8.81 -23.87
CA ASN A 437 -19.82 8.83 -23.71
C ASN A 437 -20.30 8.24 -22.38
N LEU A 438 -19.66 7.18 -21.87
CA LEU A 438 -20.02 6.60 -20.58
C LEU A 438 -19.66 7.52 -19.42
N ARG A 439 -18.49 8.18 -19.50
CA ARG A 439 -18.07 9.17 -18.51
C ARG A 439 -19.02 10.36 -18.43
N LEU A 440 -19.48 10.87 -19.58
CA LEU A 440 -20.48 11.94 -19.64
C LEU A 440 -21.80 11.54 -18.94
N ASN A 441 -22.10 10.25 -18.88
CA ASN A 441 -23.28 9.70 -18.21
C ASN A 441 -22.99 9.15 -16.80
N ASN A 442 -21.86 9.50 -16.18
CA ASN A 442 -21.43 9.02 -14.86
C ASN A 442 -21.41 7.49 -14.71
N LYS A 443 -21.11 6.75 -15.80
CA LYS A 443 -20.95 5.30 -15.79
C LYS A 443 -19.49 4.90 -15.98
N ASP A 444 -19.06 3.82 -15.33
CA ASP A 444 -17.70 3.30 -15.48
C ASP A 444 -17.52 2.58 -16.84
N PRO A 445 -16.66 3.09 -17.74
CA PRO A 445 -16.40 2.46 -19.03
C PRO A 445 -15.63 1.13 -18.96
N ARG A 446 -14.97 0.81 -17.83
CA ARG A 446 -14.29 -0.49 -17.64
C ARG A 446 -15.28 -1.65 -17.77
N GLY A 447 -16.56 -1.39 -17.51
CA GLY A 447 -17.71 -2.28 -17.74
C GLY A 447 -17.76 -2.94 -19.12
N ILE A 448 -17.40 -2.19 -20.15
CA ILE A 448 -17.72 -2.49 -21.55
C ILE A 448 -16.46 -2.73 -22.37
N ILE A 449 -15.40 -1.97 -22.10
CA ILE A 449 -14.16 -2.02 -22.88
C ILE A 449 -13.35 -3.25 -22.46
N PRO A 450 -12.87 -4.08 -23.41
CA PRO A 450 -12.07 -5.26 -23.09
C PRO A 450 -10.64 -4.87 -22.67
N PHE A 451 -10.13 -5.56 -21.64
CA PHE A 451 -8.77 -5.40 -21.13
C PHE A 451 -7.84 -6.57 -21.53
N ASN A 452 -8.39 -7.61 -22.14
CA ASN A 452 -7.66 -8.84 -22.45
C ASN A 452 -7.66 -9.06 -23.98
N TYR A 453 -6.48 -9.20 -24.54
CA TYR A 453 -6.25 -9.28 -25.98
C TYR A 453 -5.41 -10.51 -26.36
N VAL A 454 -5.70 -11.10 -27.52
CA VAL A 454 -4.86 -12.12 -28.14
C VAL A 454 -4.29 -11.58 -29.45
N PHE A 455 -2.97 -11.53 -29.56
CA PHE A 455 -2.26 -11.08 -30.76
C PHE A 455 -1.75 -12.31 -31.53
N LYS A 456 -2.34 -12.57 -32.70
CA LYS A 456 -2.04 -13.74 -33.54
C LYS A 456 -1.40 -13.33 -34.85
N GLY A 457 -0.29 -13.96 -35.25
CA GLY A 457 0.23 -13.81 -36.61
C GLY A 457 1.68 -14.25 -36.77
N PRO A 458 2.28 -14.07 -37.96
CA PRO A 458 3.68 -14.41 -38.23
C PRO A 458 4.69 -13.62 -37.37
N PRO A 459 5.94 -14.09 -37.22
CA PRO A 459 6.97 -13.34 -36.49
C PRO A 459 7.32 -12.05 -37.24
N GLY A 460 7.79 -11.03 -36.50
CA GLY A 460 8.24 -9.75 -37.05
C GLY A 460 7.14 -8.88 -37.69
N THR A 461 5.88 -9.11 -37.34
CA THR A 461 4.70 -8.33 -37.80
C THR A 461 4.35 -7.15 -36.87
N GLY A 462 5.18 -6.84 -35.88
CA GLY A 462 4.98 -5.67 -35.00
C GLY A 462 4.09 -5.91 -33.77
N LYS A 463 3.87 -7.15 -33.34
CA LYS A 463 3.08 -7.48 -32.13
C LYS A 463 3.51 -6.72 -30.87
N THR A 464 4.82 -6.76 -30.55
CA THR A 464 5.39 -6.06 -29.40
C THR A 464 5.23 -4.54 -29.52
N HIS A 465 5.42 -4.00 -30.72
CA HIS A 465 5.24 -2.57 -30.97
C HIS A 465 3.78 -2.15 -30.80
N THR A 466 2.83 -2.95 -31.28
CA THR A 466 1.39 -2.72 -31.11
C THR A 466 0.98 -2.77 -29.64
N ALA A 467 1.59 -3.63 -28.81
CA ALA A 467 1.32 -3.65 -27.38
C ALA A 467 1.68 -2.32 -26.70
N ARG A 468 2.77 -1.67 -27.13
CA ARG A 468 3.16 -0.33 -26.65
C ARG A 468 2.17 0.75 -27.08
N ILE A 469 1.64 0.65 -28.29
CA ILE A 469 0.58 1.54 -28.78
C ILE A 469 -0.70 1.35 -27.95
N VAL A 470 -1.11 0.10 -27.69
CA VAL A 470 -2.25 -0.18 -26.81
C VAL A 470 -2.04 0.42 -25.42
N GLY A 471 -0.82 0.33 -24.87
CA GLY A 471 -0.48 0.98 -23.59
C GLY A 471 -0.70 2.49 -23.61
N ARG A 472 -0.28 3.17 -24.68
CA ARG A 472 -0.52 4.62 -24.87
C ARG A 472 -2.01 4.94 -24.98
N ILE A 473 -2.76 4.18 -25.76
CA ILE A 473 -4.20 4.41 -25.95
C ILE A 473 -4.96 4.22 -24.64
N PHE A 474 -4.67 3.16 -23.88
CA PHE A 474 -5.31 2.92 -22.58
C PHE A 474 -4.87 3.91 -21.50
N TYR A 475 -3.65 4.44 -21.60
CA TYR A 475 -3.17 5.54 -20.77
C TYR A 475 -3.89 6.85 -21.10
N ASP A 476 -4.07 7.18 -22.38
CA ASP A 476 -4.79 8.38 -22.83
C ASP A 476 -6.28 8.29 -22.52
N MET A 477 -6.85 7.09 -22.57
CA MET A 477 -8.20 6.82 -22.07
C MET A 477 -8.28 6.91 -20.54
N GLY A 478 -7.18 7.03 -19.81
CA GLY A 478 -7.18 7.15 -18.34
C GLY A 478 -7.47 5.83 -17.60
N PHE A 479 -7.31 4.68 -18.24
CA PHE A 479 -7.46 3.36 -17.60
C PHE A 479 -6.17 2.83 -16.97
N LEU A 480 -5.03 3.25 -17.52
CA LEU A 480 -3.70 2.88 -17.03
C LEU A 480 -3.02 4.08 -16.37
N SER A 481 -2.14 3.79 -15.40
CA SER A 481 -1.36 4.81 -14.70
C SER A 481 -0.12 5.25 -15.48
N THR A 482 0.33 4.41 -16.44
CA THR A 482 1.45 4.65 -17.34
C THR A 482 1.22 3.92 -18.66
N SER A 483 1.85 4.38 -19.74
CA SER A 483 1.87 3.68 -21.03
C SER A 483 2.91 2.56 -21.11
N GLU A 484 3.61 2.27 -20.01
CA GLU A 484 4.65 1.26 -19.93
C GLU A 484 4.09 -0.16 -20.18
N VAL A 485 4.89 -0.99 -20.86
CA VAL A 485 4.57 -2.39 -21.15
C VAL A 485 5.59 -3.27 -20.46
N ILE A 486 5.11 -4.21 -19.65
CA ILE A 486 5.93 -5.28 -19.08
C ILE A 486 5.92 -6.45 -20.06
N GLU A 487 7.06 -6.69 -20.69
CA GLU A 487 7.26 -7.78 -21.64
C GLU A 487 7.83 -9.00 -20.92
N CYS A 488 7.20 -10.16 -21.07
CA CYS A 488 7.71 -11.43 -20.57
C CYS A 488 7.41 -12.57 -21.55
N SER A 489 8.24 -13.63 -21.53
CA SER A 489 7.93 -14.86 -22.26
C SER A 489 7.16 -15.83 -21.36
N ALA A 490 6.38 -16.73 -21.95
CA ALA A 490 5.77 -17.88 -21.26
C ALA A 490 6.76 -18.66 -20.38
N THR A 491 8.04 -18.75 -20.75
CA THR A 491 9.06 -19.46 -19.96
C THR A 491 9.39 -18.78 -18.64
N HIS A 492 9.23 -17.45 -18.54
CA HIS A 492 9.47 -16.71 -17.30
C HIS A 492 8.42 -16.99 -16.23
N LEU A 493 7.21 -17.38 -16.65
CA LEU A 493 6.11 -17.73 -15.76
C LEU A 493 6.30 -19.10 -15.11
N ILE A 494 7.01 -20.02 -15.76
CA ILE A 494 7.15 -21.40 -15.32
C ILE A 494 8.24 -21.49 -14.23
N GLY A 495 7.91 -22.08 -13.09
CA GLY A 495 8.85 -22.36 -11.99
C GLY A 495 9.92 -23.38 -12.38
N LYS A 496 11.11 -23.30 -11.75
CA LYS A 496 12.13 -24.36 -11.86
C LYS A 496 11.83 -25.56 -10.95
N TYR A 497 10.99 -25.35 -9.92
CA TYR A 497 10.58 -26.32 -8.90
C TYR A 497 9.06 -26.23 -8.68
N VAL A 498 8.47 -27.32 -8.15
CA VAL A 498 7.03 -27.41 -7.83
C VAL A 498 6.64 -26.33 -6.82
N GLY A 499 5.52 -25.64 -7.06
CA GLY A 499 4.99 -24.60 -6.16
C GLY A 499 5.60 -23.20 -6.32
N HIS A 500 6.60 -23.02 -7.18
CA HIS A 500 7.18 -21.70 -7.47
C HIS A 500 6.49 -20.96 -8.63
N THR A 501 5.63 -21.63 -9.39
CA THR A 501 4.96 -21.03 -10.55
C THR A 501 3.90 -20.03 -10.10
N GLY A 502 3.04 -20.39 -9.14
CA GLY A 502 2.02 -19.50 -8.59
C GLY A 502 2.57 -18.14 -8.11
N PRO A 503 3.52 -18.13 -7.15
CA PRO A 503 4.08 -16.88 -6.63
C PRO A 503 4.71 -15.98 -7.71
N LYS A 504 5.36 -16.56 -8.73
CA LYS A 504 5.93 -15.79 -9.85
C LYS A 504 4.84 -15.11 -10.69
N VAL A 505 3.73 -15.79 -10.96
CA VAL A 505 2.60 -15.21 -11.69
C VAL A 505 2.01 -14.06 -10.86
N VAL A 506 1.81 -14.26 -9.56
CA VAL A 506 1.32 -13.21 -8.65
C VAL A 506 2.25 -12.00 -8.66
N GLU A 507 3.56 -12.19 -8.47
CA GLU A 507 4.55 -11.12 -8.51
C GLU A 507 4.54 -10.34 -9.84
N LEU A 508 4.39 -11.06 -10.96
CA LEU A 508 4.29 -10.42 -12.27
C LEU A 508 3.02 -9.59 -12.41
N PHE A 509 1.87 -10.08 -11.93
CA PHE A 509 0.61 -9.34 -11.91
C PHE A 509 0.70 -8.09 -11.05
N GLU A 510 1.33 -8.20 -9.87
CA GLU A 510 1.58 -7.06 -8.97
C GLU A 510 2.43 -5.99 -9.67
N ARG A 511 3.53 -6.39 -10.31
CA ARG A 511 4.38 -5.48 -11.07
C ARG A 511 3.68 -4.85 -12.27
N SER A 512 2.74 -5.57 -12.89
CA SER A 512 2.02 -5.14 -14.10
C SER A 512 0.81 -4.28 -13.81
N LEU A 513 0.45 -4.04 -12.54
CA LEU A 513 -0.81 -3.39 -12.27
C LEU A 513 -0.78 -1.88 -12.58
N GLY A 514 -1.82 -1.42 -13.29
CA GLY A 514 -1.86 -0.10 -13.91
C GLY A 514 -1.04 0.01 -15.21
N LYS A 515 -0.48 -1.10 -15.72
CA LYS A 515 0.33 -1.18 -16.94
C LYS A 515 -0.24 -2.21 -17.92
N VAL A 516 0.45 -2.38 -19.06
CA VAL A 516 0.20 -3.50 -19.99
C VAL A 516 1.10 -4.67 -19.63
N LEU A 517 0.53 -5.87 -19.48
CA LEU A 517 1.26 -7.13 -19.38
C LEU A 517 1.26 -7.82 -20.75
N PHE A 518 2.43 -7.90 -21.38
CA PHE A 518 2.62 -8.54 -22.68
C PHE A 518 3.34 -9.88 -22.51
N ILE A 519 2.63 -10.98 -22.76
CA ILE A 519 3.16 -12.35 -22.69
C ILE A 519 3.44 -12.82 -24.12
N ASP A 520 4.71 -12.84 -24.51
CA ASP A 520 5.14 -13.36 -25.81
C ASP A 520 5.28 -14.87 -25.79
N GLU A 521 5.11 -15.47 -26.97
CA GLU A 521 5.08 -16.93 -27.18
C GLU A 521 4.17 -17.67 -26.19
N ALA A 522 3.00 -17.09 -25.90
CA ALA A 522 2.06 -17.60 -24.91
C ALA A 522 1.61 -19.04 -25.19
N TYR A 523 1.64 -19.48 -26.46
CA TYR A 523 1.37 -20.85 -26.86
C TYR A 523 2.31 -21.88 -26.23
N ARG A 524 3.48 -21.49 -25.71
CA ARG A 524 4.37 -22.39 -24.94
C ARG A 524 3.79 -22.80 -23.59
N LEU A 525 2.74 -22.12 -23.12
CA LEU A 525 1.93 -22.57 -21.97
C LEU A 525 1.01 -23.75 -22.34
N LYS A 526 1.05 -24.24 -23.58
CA LYS A 526 0.31 -25.41 -24.04
C LYS A 526 0.83 -26.69 -23.40
N HIS A 527 -0.10 -27.62 -23.20
CA HIS A 527 0.11 -28.98 -22.73
C HIS A 527 1.09 -29.78 -23.61
N THR A 528 2.29 -30.03 -23.11
CA THR A 528 3.21 -31.07 -23.59
C THR A 528 3.44 -32.09 -22.47
N GLY A 529 2.50 -33.02 -22.29
CA GLY A 529 2.62 -34.16 -21.36
C GLY A 529 2.36 -33.82 -19.88
N LYS A 530 2.88 -34.66 -18.95
CA LYS A 530 2.76 -34.61 -17.48
C LYS A 530 3.30 -33.32 -16.80
N ASN A 531 3.46 -32.21 -17.52
CA ASN A 531 3.97 -30.95 -16.97
C ASN A 531 2.86 -30.19 -16.24
N SER A 532 2.72 -30.46 -14.94
CA SER A 532 1.78 -29.75 -14.04
C SER A 532 2.03 -28.23 -13.97
N PHE A 533 3.27 -27.78 -14.21
CA PHE A 533 3.67 -26.38 -14.04
C PHE A 533 3.02 -25.41 -15.03
N ALA A 534 2.84 -25.79 -16.29
CA ALA A 534 2.20 -24.91 -17.28
C ALA A 534 0.70 -24.74 -16.98
N ASN A 535 0.05 -25.81 -16.51
CA ASN A 535 -1.34 -25.75 -16.06
C ASN A 535 -1.50 -24.91 -14.78
N GLU A 536 -0.55 -25.02 -13.85
CA GLU A 536 -0.48 -24.19 -12.64
C GLU A 536 -0.38 -22.70 -13.03
N ALA A 537 0.49 -22.36 -13.99
CA ALA A 537 0.62 -20.98 -14.49
C ALA A 537 -0.68 -20.45 -15.09
N ILE A 538 -1.36 -21.23 -15.94
CA ILE A 538 -2.64 -20.82 -16.54
C ILE A 538 -3.72 -20.66 -15.45
N GLY A 539 -3.79 -21.60 -14.51
CA GLY A 539 -4.72 -21.56 -13.39
C GLY A 539 -4.53 -20.27 -12.57
N GLU A 540 -3.30 -19.95 -12.21
CA GLU A 540 -2.99 -18.74 -11.43
C GLU A 540 -3.25 -17.46 -12.22
N ILE A 541 -2.94 -17.42 -13.53
CA ILE A 541 -3.28 -16.27 -14.40
C ILE A 541 -4.79 -16.04 -14.39
N VAL A 542 -5.58 -17.11 -14.56
CA VAL A 542 -7.05 -17.04 -14.57
C VAL A 542 -7.59 -16.61 -13.22
N ASP A 543 -7.03 -17.10 -12.11
CA ASP A 543 -7.41 -16.73 -10.74
C ASP A 543 -7.09 -15.25 -10.47
N CYS A 544 -5.87 -14.80 -10.80
CA CYS A 544 -5.49 -13.40 -10.71
C CYS A 544 -6.42 -12.50 -11.53
N MET A 545 -6.82 -12.91 -12.74
CA MET A 545 -7.78 -12.15 -13.55
C MET A 545 -9.18 -12.05 -12.90
N THR A 546 -9.54 -12.91 -11.94
CA THR A 546 -10.82 -12.83 -11.21
C THR A 546 -10.76 -12.05 -9.91
N LYS A 547 -9.58 -11.94 -9.28
CA LYS A 547 -9.41 -11.17 -8.04
C LYS A 547 -9.70 -9.69 -8.30
N SER A 548 -10.56 -9.08 -7.46
CA SER A 548 -10.93 -7.65 -7.52
C SER A 548 -9.70 -6.72 -7.58
N ARG A 549 -8.59 -7.17 -6.97
CA ARG A 549 -7.31 -6.46 -7.00
C ARG A 549 -6.77 -6.23 -8.41
N TYR A 550 -6.84 -7.20 -9.32
CA TYR A 550 -6.28 -7.10 -10.68
C TYR A 550 -7.34 -6.92 -11.77
N TYR A 551 -8.59 -7.27 -11.48
CA TYR A 551 -9.70 -7.22 -12.43
C TYR A 551 -9.85 -5.82 -13.05
N ARG A 552 -9.70 -5.73 -14.39
CA ARG A 552 -9.81 -4.49 -15.18
C ARG A 552 -8.90 -3.35 -14.71
N LYS A 553 -7.75 -3.71 -14.13
CA LYS A 553 -6.69 -2.80 -13.72
C LYS A 553 -5.36 -3.06 -14.45
N ILE A 554 -5.33 -4.07 -15.30
CA ILE A 554 -4.20 -4.47 -16.14
C ILE A 554 -4.73 -4.74 -17.53
N VAL A 555 -4.02 -4.28 -18.57
CA VAL A 555 -4.28 -4.75 -19.94
C VAL A 555 -3.39 -5.95 -20.20
N ILE A 556 -3.97 -7.12 -20.45
CA ILE A 556 -3.22 -8.36 -20.66
C ILE A 556 -3.25 -8.73 -22.14
N VAL A 557 -2.07 -8.95 -22.72
CA VAL A 557 -1.90 -9.29 -24.12
C VAL A 557 -1.15 -10.61 -24.23
N LEU A 558 -1.81 -11.63 -24.80
CA LEU A 558 -1.16 -12.92 -25.14
C LEU A 558 -0.76 -12.89 -26.61
N ALA A 559 0.53 -13.10 -26.91
CA ALA A 559 1.06 -13.08 -28.27
C ALA A 559 1.60 -14.44 -28.72
N GLY A 560 1.40 -14.77 -30.00
CA GLY A 560 1.95 -15.99 -30.58
C GLY A 560 1.59 -16.20 -32.06
N TYR A 561 1.96 -17.37 -32.59
CA TYR A 561 1.60 -17.80 -33.93
C TYR A 561 0.13 -18.20 -34.00
N THR A 562 -0.53 -17.92 -35.13
CA THR A 562 -1.99 -18.09 -35.28
C THR A 562 -2.45 -19.50 -34.90
N HIS A 563 -1.86 -20.53 -35.53
CA HIS A 563 -2.26 -21.91 -35.31
C HIS A 563 -2.04 -22.37 -33.85
N ASP A 564 -0.89 -22.02 -33.26
CA ASP A 564 -0.54 -22.46 -31.92
C ASP A 564 -1.41 -21.78 -30.84
N MET A 565 -1.75 -20.50 -31.05
CA MET A 565 -2.65 -19.76 -30.17
C MET A 565 -4.09 -20.28 -30.25
N ASP A 566 -4.58 -20.62 -31.44
CA ASP A 566 -5.89 -21.25 -31.61
C ASP A 566 -5.98 -22.56 -30.83
N LEU A 567 -4.91 -23.36 -30.88
CA LEU A 567 -4.83 -24.62 -30.17
C LEU A 567 -4.72 -24.46 -28.65
N LEU A 568 -4.00 -23.44 -28.16
CA LEU A 568 -3.95 -23.09 -26.74
C LEU A 568 -5.34 -22.73 -26.20
N LEU A 569 -6.06 -21.85 -26.92
CA LEU A 569 -7.39 -21.37 -26.52
C LEU A 569 -8.45 -22.47 -26.63
N LYS A 570 -8.33 -23.37 -27.60
CA LYS A 570 -9.23 -24.53 -27.73
C LYS A 570 -9.08 -25.50 -26.55
N THR A 571 -7.85 -25.70 -26.07
CA THR A 571 -7.54 -26.64 -24.98
C THR A 571 -7.95 -26.07 -23.61
N ASN A 572 -7.87 -24.76 -23.40
CA ASN A 572 -8.12 -24.13 -22.09
C ASN A 572 -9.37 -23.22 -22.09
N ALA A 573 -10.49 -23.76 -21.61
CA ALA A 573 -11.76 -23.01 -21.50
C ALA A 573 -11.64 -21.73 -20.65
N GLY A 574 -10.81 -21.75 -19.60
CA GLY A 574 -10.58 -20.61 -18.70
C GLY A 574 -9.97 -19.39 -19.41
N LEU A 575 -9.03 -19.62 -20.35
CA LEU A 575 -8.46 -18.57 -21.18
C LEU A 575 -9.44 -18.13 -22.27
N ARG A 576 -10.09 -19.08 -22.95
CA ARG A 576 -11.04 -18.78 -24.04
C ARG A 576 -12.14 -17.81 -23.64
N GLY A 577 -12.73 -18.00 -22.45
CA GLY A 577 -13.79 -17.11 -21.96
C GLY A 577 -13.32 -15.70 -21.59
N ARG A 578 -12.06 -15.53 -21.19
CA ARG A 578 -11.52 -14.24 -20.70
C ARG A 578 -10.77 -13.45 -21.77
N PHE A 579 -10.33 -14.10 -22.83
CA PHE A 579 -9.60 -13.54 -23.96
C PHE A 579 -10.45 -13.59 -25.25
N ALA A 580 -11.61 -12.93 -25.23
CA ALA A 580 -12.54 -12.93 -26.37
C ALA A 580 -12.13 -11.98 -27.51
N THR A 581 -11.19 -11.07 -27.26
CA THR A 581 -10.76 -10.08 -28.25
C THR A 581 -9.47 -10.50 -28.92
N GLU A 582 -9.55 -10.78 -30.22
CA GLU A 582 -8.40 -11.18 -31.03
C GLU A 582 -8.01 -10.07 -32.02
N ILE A 583 -6.71 -9.87 -32.18
CA ILE A 583 -6.10 -8.99 -33.19
C ILE A 583 -5.23 -9.86 -34.08
N HIS A 584 -5.57 -9.89 -35.37
CA HIS A 584 -4.85 -10.67 -36.37
C HIS A 584 -3.84 -9.80 -37.09
N PHE A 585 -2.59 -10.25 -37.10
CA PHE A 585 -1.47 -9.61 -37.76
C PHE A 585 -1.21 -10.35 -39.07
N SER A 586 -1.53 -9.71 -40.18
CA SER A 586 -1.27 -10.24 -41.52
C SER A 586 0.22 -10.21 -41.86
N PRO A 587 0.70 -11.13 -42.71
CA PRO A 587 2.03 -11.01 -43.31
C PRO A 587 2.17 -9.66 -44.03
N MET A 588 3.37 -9.09 -43.99
CA MET A 588 3.68 -7.82 -44.63
C MET A 588 3.57 -7.95 -46.15
N SER A 589 2.82 -7.07 -46.81
CA SER A 589 2.75 -7.08 -48.28
C SER A 589 4.13 -6.75 -48.88
N PRO A 590 4.46 -7.26 -50.07
CA PRO A 590 5.73 -6.93 -50.73
C PRO A 590 5.96 -5.42 -50.90
N GLU A 591 4.91 -4.64 -51.17
CA GLU A 591 5.01 -3.17 -51.27
C GLU A 591 5.37 -2.55 -49.92
N SER A 592 4.77 -3.07 -48.85
CA SER A 592 5.00 -2.63 -47.48
C SER A 592 6.41 -2.98 -47.01
N ALA A 593 6.91 -4.16 -47.38
CA ALA A 593 8.26 -4.61 -47.09
C ALA A 593 9.32 -3.74 -47.77
N LEU A 594 9.11 -3.40 -49.05
CA LEU A 594 10.00 -2.49 -49.77
C LEU A 594 10.02 -1.09 -49.15
N ARG A 595 8.84 -0.56 -48.80
CA ARG A 595 8.73 0.75 -48.11
C ARG A 595 9.48 0.73 -46.78
N HIS A 596 9.28 -0.32 -45.98
CA HIS A 596 9.93 -0.46 -44.68
C HIS A 596 11.46 -0.57 -44.81
N LEU A 597 11.96 -1.28 -45.82
CA LEU A 597 13.39 -1.34 -46.13
C LEU A 597 13.94 0.07 -46.45
N CYS A 598 13.25 0.84 -47.30
CA CYS A 598 13.66 2.21 -47.61
C CYS A 598 13.68 3.11 -46.36
N GLU A 599 12.69 3.00 -45.47
CA GLU A 599 12.67 3.74 -44.20
C GLU A 599 13.83 3.35 -43.27
N LEU A 600 14.21 2.07 -43.21
CA LEU A 600 15.34 1.61 -42.42
C LEU A 600 16.67 2.13 -42.95
N LEU A 601 16.85 2.17 -44.27
CA LEU A 601 18.04 2.73 -44.91
C LEU A 601 18.14 4.24 -44.75
N ALA A 602 17.03 4.96 -44.90
CA ALA A 602 16.98 6.41 -44.68
C ALA A 602 17.34 6.80 -43.24
N LYS A 603 16.99 5.97 -42.24
CA LYS A 603 17.42 6.17 -40.84
C LYS A 603 18.93 6.00 -40.62
N GLN A 604 19.63 5.41 -41.57
CA GLN A 604 21.09 5.27 -41.55
C GLN A 604 21.76 6.27 -42.50
N ASP A 605 21.01 7.29 -42.96
CA ASP A 605 21.46 8.28 -43.95
C ASP A 605 21.96 7.65 -45.27
N ILE A 606 21.45 6.45 -45.62
CA ILE A 606 21.80 5.75 -46.87
C ILE A 606 20.78 6.14 -47.95
N GLU A 607 21.27 6.78 -49.02
CA GLU A 607 20.47 7.15 -50.17
C GLU A 607 20.51 6.07 -51.27
N ILE A 608 19.35 5.77 -51.87
CA ILE A 608 19.26 4.84 -52.99
C ILE A 608 19.42 5.65 -54.28
N LEU A 609 20.57 5.52 -54.94
CA LEU A 609 20.85 6.18 -56.21
C LEU A 609 19.99 5.56 -57.31
N ARG A 610 19.31 6.45 -58.06
CA ARG A 610 18.69 6.10 -59.33
C ARG A 610 19.79 6.15 -60.39
N ASP A 611 20.04 5.04 -61.09
CA ASP A 611 21.01 5.00 -62.19
C ASP A 611 20.73 6.15 -63.19
N GLU A 612 21.80 6.80 -63.68
CA GLU A 612 21.72 7.85 -64.72
C GLU A 612 21.11 7.34 -66.04
N ASP A 613 21.12 6.01 -66.24
CA ASP A 613 20.40 5.32 -67.31
C ASP A 613 19.00 4.89 -66.83
N GLY A 614 18.07 5.84 -66.78
CA GLY A 614 16.62 5.62 -66.83
C GLY A 614 16.04 4.50 -65.94
N LEU A 615 15.60 4.83 -64.73
CA LEU A 615 14.60 4.03 -64.02
C LEU A 615 13.21 4.57 -64.28
N ASP A 616 12.26 3.67 -64.58
CA ASP A 616 10.97 3.84 -63.89
C ASP A 616 10.18 2.54 -63.60
N VAL A 617 10.44 1.41 -64.27
CA VAL A 617 9.54 0.22 -64.10
C VAL A 617 10.26 -1.10 -63.81
N GLY A 618 11.47 -1.31 -64.35
CA GLY A 618 12.17 -2.62 -64.28
C GLY A 618 12.71 -3.00 -62.90
N GLY A 619 13.53 -2.14 -62.28
CA GLY A 619 14.21 -2.46 -61.02
C GLY A 619 13.26 -2.66 -59.83
N ARG A 620 12.25 -1.80 -59.71
CA ARG A 620 11.19 -1.95 -58.70
C ARG A 620 10.40 -3.25 -58.92
N GLY A 621 10.07 -3.58 -60.18
CA GLY A 621 9.42 -4.85 -60.52
C GLY A 621 10.24 -6.08 -60.11
N VAL A 622 11.56 -6.04 -60.29
CA VAL A 622 12.46 -7.13 -59.88
C VAL A 622 12.53 -7.25 -58.35
N MET A 623 12.68 -6.13 -57.62
CA MET A 623 12.67 -6.14 -56.15
C MET A 623 11.35 -6.66 -55.60
N MET A 624 10.22 -6.24 -56.17
CA MET A 624 8.89 -6.73 -55.83
C MET A 624 8.78 -8.24 -56.10
N GLY A 625 9.26 -8.71 -57.25
CA GLY A 625 9.30 -10.13 -57.58
C GLY A 625 10.18 -10.96 -56.63
N LEU A 626 11.29 -10.41 -56.14
CA LEU A 626 12.13 -11.03 -55.13
C LEU A 626 11.44 -11.08 -53.76
N LEU A 627 10.76 -10.00 -53.33
CA LEU A 627 9.99 -9.97 -52.09
C LEU A 627 8.82 -10.94 -52.11
N VAL A 628 8.11 -11.09 -53.25
CA VAL A 628 7.07 -12.12 -53.41
C VAL A 628 7.65 -13.53 -53.25
N LYS A 629 8.86 -13.77 -53.76
CA LYS A 629 9.53 -15.06 -53.59
C LYS A 629 10.02 -15.28 -52.16
N LEU A 630 10.57 -14.25 -51.52
CA LEU A 630 11.00 -14.27 -50.11
C LEU A 630 9.81 -14.52 -49.18
N ALA A 631 8.68 -13.85 -49.40
CA ALA A 631 7.46 -14.02 -48.60
C ALA A 631 6.88 -15.44 -48.66
N LYS A 632 7.25 -16.25 -49.66
CA LYS A 632 6.85 -17.67 -49.78
C LYS A 632 7.80 -18.64 -49.08
N THR A 633 8.97 -18.18 -48.63
CA THR A 633 9.92 -19.02 -47.90
C THR A 633 9.42 -19.30 -46.48
N LYS A 634 9.68 -20.51 -45.97
CA LYS A 634 9.33 -20.93 -44.60
C LYS A 634 10.03 -20.09 -43.54
N GLY A 635 11.21 -19.56 -43.85
CA GLY A 635 12.01 -18.72 -42.96
C GLY A 635 11.60 -17.24 -42.91
N TRP A 636 10.58 -16.83 -43.67
CA TRP A 636 10.17 -15.43 -43.75
C TRP A 636 9.57 -14.91 -42.43
N SER A 637 10.13 -13.81 -41.95
CA SER A 637 9.88 -13.17 -40.65
C SER A 637 9.54 -11.69 -40.79
N ASN A 638 9.07 -11.27 -41.97
CA ASN A 638 8.55 -9.93 -42.27
C ASN A 638 9.55 -8.82 -41.88
N GLY A 639 9.21 -7.97 -40.90
CA GLY A 639 10.03 -6.84 -40.50
C GLY A 639 11.42 -7.22 -39.98
N ARG A 640 11.58 -8.41 -39.37
CA ARG A 640 12.90 -8.88 -38.92
C ARG A 640 13.83 -9.16 -40.12
N ASP A 641 13.30 -9.78 -41.17
CA ASP A 641 14.07 -10.00 -42.40
C ASP A 641 14.43 -8.70 -43.10
N MET A 642 13.55 -7.69 -43.07
CA MET A 642 13.87 -6.37 -43.61
C MET A 642 14.94 -5.65 -42.78
N GLN A 643 14.96 -5.84 -41.46
CA GLN A 643 16.06 -5.36 -40.62
C GLN A 643 17.38 -6.08 -40.92
N THR A 644 17.35 -7.40 -41.10
CA THR A 644 18.54 -8.17 -41.51
C THR A 644 19.05 -7.69 -42.86
N LEU A 645 18.16 -7.52 -43.84
CA LEU A 645 18.51 -7.02 -45.16
C LEU A 645 19.08 -5.60 -45.09
N ALA A 646 18.46 -4.71 -44.31
CA ALA A 646 18.98 -3.35 -44.09
C ALA A 646 20.39 -3.39 -43.47
N GLY A 647 20.62 -4.26 -42.47
CA GLY A 647 21.94 -4.43 -41.87
C GLY A 647 23.00 -4.92 -42.86
N VAL A 648 22.66 -5.89 -43.72
CA VAL A 648 23.56 -6.37 -44.79
C VAL A 648 23.85 -5.25 -45.80
N VAL A 649 22.84 -4.45 -46.16
CA VAL A 649 23.01 -3.28 -47.02
C VAL A 649 23.92 -2.25 -46.36
N THR A 650 23.70 -1.94 -45.08
CA THR A 650 24.54 -1.02 -44.32
C THR A 650 25.99 -1.51 -44.29
N GLU A 651 26.23 -2.78 -43.97
CA GLU A 651 27.58 -3.38 -43.98
C GLU A 651 28.25 -3.25 -45.36
N TYR A 652 27.50 -3.51 -46.44
CA TYR A 652 28.00 -3.36 -47.81
C TYR A 652 28.36 -1.90 -48.16
N VAL A 653 27.51 -0.93 -47.79
CA VAL A 653 27.73 0.49 -48.09
C VAL A 653 28.92 1.04 -47.30
N TYR A 654 29.02 0.72 -46.01
CA TYR A 654 30.16 1.14 -45.18
C TYR A 654 31.47 0.44 -45.56
N GLY A 655 31.40 -0.81 -46.03
CA GLY A 655 32.57 -1.55 -46.49
C GLY A 655 33.15 -1.07 -47.83
N ASN A 656 32.36 -0.38 -48.66
CA ASN A 656 32.75 0.11 -49.99
C ASN A 656 32.70 1.66 -50.10
N MET A 657 33.03 2.36 -49.01
CA MET A 657 33.05 3.83 -48.99
C MET A 657 34.15 4.41 -49.89
N ASP A 658 33.76 4.94 -51.06
CA ASP A 658 34.67 5.58 -52.02
C ASP A 658 34.58 7.13 -52.03
N GLY A 659 34.18 7.74 -50.91
CA GLY A 659 34.11 9.21 -50.77
C GLY A 659 32.95 9.90 -51.50
N ARG A 660 32.01 9.16 -52.11
CA ARG A 660 30.82 9.69 -52.81
C ARG A 660 29.54 9.75 -51.96
N GLY A 661 29.66 9.64 -50.64
CA GLY A 661 28.53 9.59 -49.70
C GLY A 661 28.03 8.16 -49.39
N LEU A 662 27.06 8.05 -48.49
CA LEU A 662 26.40 6.79 -48.11
C LEU A 662 25.32 6.45 -49.15
N VAL A 663 25.72 5.79 -50.23
CA VAL A 663 24.83 5.52 -51.37
C VAL A 663 24.84 4.06 -51.78
N ILE A 664 23.69 3.55 -52.27
CA ILE A 664 23.57 2.22 -52.89
C ILE A 664 22.80 2.29 -54.21
N THR A 665 23.27 1.58 -55.23
CA THR A 665 22.55 1.46 -56.51
C THR A 665 21.45 0.40 -56.45
N ILE A 666 20.42 0.54 -57.30
CA ILE A 666 19.34 -0.46 -57.37
C ILE A 666 19.86 -1.84 -57.79
N LYS A 667 20.90 -1.90 -58.63
CA LYS A 667 21.51 -3.17 -59.06
C LYS A 667 22.16 -3.91 -57.89
N GLU A 668 22.87 -3.19 -57.02
CA GLU A 668 23.47 -3.75 -55.81
C GLU A 668 22.41 -4.20 -54.81
N LEU A 669 21.37 -3.39 -54.60
CA LEU A 669 20.26 -3.76 -53.72
C LEU A 669 19.53 -5.02 -54.18
N VAL A 670 19.26 -5.14 -55.49
CA VAL A 670 18.67 -6.34 -56.10
C VAL A 670 19.56 -7.57 -55.91
N ARG A 671 20.89 -7.41 -56.05
CA ARG A 671 21.85 -8.48 -55.82
C ARG A 671 21.80 -8.98 -54.37
N LEU A 672 21.86 -8.07 -53.39
CA LEU A 672 21.80 -8.41 -51.96
C LEU A 672 20.48 -9.09 -51.57
N MET A 673 19.35 -8.61 -52.12
CA MET A 673 18.04 -9.27 -51.96
C MET A 673 18.01 -10.67 -52.57
N GLY A 674 18.67 -10.84 -53.73
CA GLY A 674 18.83 -12.13 -54.39
C GLY A 674 19.67 -13.12 -53.56
N ASP A 675 20.76 -12.66 -52.96
CA ASP A 675 21.64 -13.44 -52.10
C ASP A 675 20.89 -13.91 -50.84
N MET A 676 20.11 -13.03 -50.22
CA MET A 676 19.23 -13.39 -49.09
C MET A 676 18.22 -14.49 -49.47
N LEU A 677 17.60 -14.39 -50.66
CA LEU A 677 16.66 -15.41 -51.14
C LEU A 677 17.35 -16.76 -51.35
N GLN A 678 18.58 -16.79 -51.87
CA GLN A 678 19.35 -18.03 -52.05
C GLN A 678 19.75 -18.64 -50.70
N GLN A 679 20.17 -17.84 -49.73
CA GLN A 679 20.48 -18.30 -48.38
C GLN A 679 19.25 -18.95 -47.72
N ARG A 680 18.08 -18.29 -47.81
CA ARG A 680 16.83 -18.81 -47.25
C ARG A 680 16.39 -20.12 -47.92
N LYS A 681 16.56 -20.25 -49.25
CA LYS A 681 16.27 -21.49 -49.97
C LYS A 681 17.23 -22.64 -49.64
N ARG A 682 18.52 -22.35 -49.41
CA ARG A 682 19.50 -23.37 -49.00
C ARG A 682 19.17 -23.93 -47.62
N GLY A 683 18.80 -23.08 -46.68
CA GLY A 683 18.36 -23.50 -45.34
C GLY A 683 16.99 -24.20 -45.30
N GLU A 684 16.28 -24.33 -46.42
CA GLU A 684 15.07 -25.16 -46.53
C GLU A 684 15.34 -26.58 -47.06
N LEU A 685 16.52 -26.81 -47.64
CA LEU A 685 16.97 -28.10 -48.18
C LEU A 685 17.79 -28.92 -47.18
N GLU A 686 18.34 -28.25 -46.16
CA GLU A 686 18.91 -28.83 -44.93
C GLU A 686 17.82 -29.00 -43.86
#